data_AF-A0A9P6WLC2-F1
#
_entry.id   AF-A0A9P6WLC2-F1
#
_cell.length_a   1.000
_cell.length_b   1.000
_cell.length_c   1.000
_cell.angle_alpha   90.00
_cell.angle_beta   90.00
_cell.angle_gamma   90.00
#
_symmetry.space_group_name_H-M   'P 1'
#
loop_
_entity.id
_entity.type
_entity.pdbx_description
1 polymer ?
#
loop_
_entity_poly.entity_id
_entity_poly.type
_entity_poly.pdbx_seq_one_letter_code
_entity_poly.pdbx_strand_id
1 'polypeptide(L)'
;MTGFTPTEIKNIDAAIPVKCRNSWANHSIKSFQTADELETRFINHVETTLARSMYNCDDLAAYQALSNSLRDKLILQWNKTQQFYTIKESKRLYYLSLEFLMGRALDNAMINLDIKDLCNKSIDELGFNLEDIIEVEPDAGLGNGGLGRLAACFVDSLATGNYPGWGYGLRYNYGIFAQKIINGYQVESPDYWLKFGNPWEIPRLEIQIPVDFYGSVNTVIDSKTGKEKKQWSGCERVLAIAYDFPVPGFRTNNVNNLRLWSSQPTTEFDFQKFNEGDYDDSVSEQQKAESITAVLYPNDNFYQGKELRLKQQYFWVAASLHDIVRRFLKTSKKWSEFPDQVAIQLNDTHPTLAVVELQRILVDIEGLEWNEAWDIVTRTFSYTNHTVMQEALEKWPVDLLGNLLPRHLEIIYDINLFFLQNVEKQFPSDRALLSRVSIVEESNPKNLRMAYLAIIGSHKVNGVAELHSELIRTTIFKDFVKIYGEQKFTNVTNGVTFRRWLKQANPKLSSLITKKLGSDDFLTAPVLLKKLEAFIDDKEFLQEWDNVKLENKKRLALLIKKLTNVDVNPHNLFDVQVKRIHEYKRQQMNIFGIIWRYLQIKSTPVDKRNKWLPKVCIIGGKAAPGYYAAKKIIKLVNSVGDVINNDPEIGDLLKVVFIPDYNVSKAEVICPASDISEHISTAGTEASGTSNMKFVLNGGLILGTVDGANVEITREVGEDNIFLFGNLAEDVEDLRYDHQLGRIEIPDALKLVFTELEKGTFGNFDEYRSLVDSIRVHGDYYLVADDFESFIEAQSTIDKEFLNRDGWIKKSVLCVANMGFFSSDRCIEEYSENIWNIEPVSEQV
;
A
#
# COMPACT_ATOMS: atom_id res chain seq x y z
N MET A 1 18.25 -20.86 -11.54
CA MET A 1 16.96 -20.44 -10.93
C MET A 1 16.53 -19.05 -11.41
N THR A 2 17.33 -18.01 -11.19
CA THR A 2 17.07 -16.64 -11.69
C THR A 2 18.22 -16.15 -12.60
N GLY A 3 18.77 -17.06 -13.41
CA GLY A 3 19.88 -16.79 -14.32
C GLY A 3 21.19 -17.52 -13.99
N PHE A 4 21.98 -17.76 -15.04
CA PHE A 4 23.37 -18.22 -15.02
C PHE A 4 24.28 -17.11 -15.56
N THR A 5 25.53 -17.05 -15.10
CA THR A 5 26.53 -16.14 -15.68
C THR A 5 26.87 -16.57 -17.12
N PRO A 6 27.36 -15.67 -17.99
CA PRO A 6 27.76 -16.02 -19.36
C PRO A 6 28.79 -17.16 -19.42
N THR A 7 29.71 -17.21 -18.44
CA THR A 7 30.74 -18.25 -18.33
C THR A 7 30.14 -19.61 -18.00
N GLU A 8 29.20 -19.66 -17.05
CA GLU A 8 28.47 -20.91 -16.71
C GLU A 8 27.68 -21.43 -17.92
N ILE A 9 26.99 -20.55 -18.65
CA ILE A 9 26.22 -20.94 -19.85
C ILE A 9 27.12 -21.61 -20.88
N LYS A 10 28.28 -21.01 -21.21
CA LYS A 10 29.22 -21.58 -22.19
C LYS A 10 29.75 -22.95 -21.74
N ASN A 11 30.09 -23.08 -20.47
CA ASN A 11 30.63 -24.33 -19.93
C ASN A 11 29.57 -25.45 -19.90
N ILE A 12 28.34 -25.12 -19.51
CA ILE A 12 27.21 -26.05 -19.47
C ILE A 12 26.81 -26.45 -20.89
N ASP A 13 26.69 -25.50 -21.83
CA ASP A 13 26.30 -25.79 -23.22
C ASP A 13 27.30 -26.73 -23.92
N ALA A 14 28.60 -26.58 -23.66
CA ALA A 14 29.63 -27.46 -24.20
C ALA A 14 29.53 -28.91 -23.66
N ALA A 15 29.01 -29.08 -22.45
CA ALA A 15 28.86 -30.40 -21.81
C ALA A 15 27.57 -31.14 -22.20
N ILE A 16 26.54 -30.44 -22.72
CA ILE A 16 25.26 -31.06 -23.08
C ILE A 16 25.33 -31.67 -24.50
N PRO A 17 25.06 -32.98 -24.65
CA PRO A 17 25.04 -33.63 -25.97
C PRO A 17 24.10 -32.94 -26.96
N VAL A 18 24.52 -32.80 -28.22
CA VAL A 18 23.74 -32.13 -29.29
C VAL A 18 22.33 -32.74 -29.42
N LYS A 19 22.21 -34.08 -29.33
CA LYS A 19 20.91 -34.77 -29.36
C LYS A 19 19.96 -34.26 -28.27
N CYS A 20 20.48 -34.06 -27.06
CA CYS A 20 19.70 -33.54 -25.94
C CYS A 20 19.27 -32.09 -26.19
N ARG A 21 20.19 -31.22 -26.65
CA ARG A 21 19.87 -29.82 -26.97
C ARG A 21 18.77 -29.70 -28.03
N ASN A 22 18.87 -30.48 -29.10
CA ASN A 22 17.84 -30.50 -30.15
C ASN A 22 16.49 -30.99 -29.61
N SER A 23 16.47 -32.02 -28.75
CA SER A 23 15.24 -32.51 -28.14
C SER A 23 14.57 -31.45 -27.26
N TRP A 24 15.35 -30.74 -26.43
CA TRP A 24 14.85 -29.65 -25.60
C TRP A 24 14.35 -28.47 -26.44
N ALA A 25 15.09 -28.08 -27.48
CA ALA A 25 14.67 -27.00 -28.38
C ALA A 25 13.34 -27.32 -29.08
N ASN A 26 13.18 -28.55 -29.60
CA ASN A 26 11.99 -28.98 -30.34
C ASN A 26 10.71 -29.05 -29.49
N HIS A 27 10.83 -29.33 -28.18
CA HIS A 27 9.70 -29.45 -27.26
C HIS A 27 9.61 -28.26 -26.28
N SER A 28 10.40 -27.22 -26.49
CA SER A 28 10.36 -26.02 -25.65
C SER A 28 8.99 -25.35 -25.75
N ILE A 29 8.43 -24.97 -24.60
CA ILE A 29 7.13 -24.31 -24.53
C ILE A 29 7.26 -22.92 -25.18
N LYS A 30 6.36 -22.62 -26.12
CA LYS A 30 6.25 -21.31 -26.77
C LYS A 30 5.10 -20.52 -26.15
N SER A 31 5.27 -19.21 -26.00
CA SER A 31 4.20 -18.31 -25.55
C SER A 31 3.06 -18.29 -26.56
N PHE A 32 1.82 -18.44 -26.10
CA PHE A 32 0.64 -18.42 -26.97
C PHE A 32 0.42 -17.02 -27.58
N GLN A 33 -0.07 -16.99 -28.81
CA GLN A 33 -0.33 -15.79 -29.62
C GLN A 33 -1.74 -15.75 -30.22
N THR A 34 -2.42 -16.90 -30.36
CA THR A 34 -3.76 -17.02 -30.96
C THR A 34 -4.81 -17.51 -29.96
N ALA A 35 -6.08 -17.42 -30.33
CA ALA A 35 -7.20 -17.87 -29.51
C ALA A 35 -7.14 -19.39 -29.31
N ASP A 36 -7.01 -20.15 -30.41
CA ASP A 36 -6.86 -21.62 -30.39
C ASP A 36 -5.73 -22.10 -29.45
N GLU A 37 -4.59 -21.40 -29.43
CA GLU A 37 -3.47 -21.74 -28.55
C GLU A 37 -3.79 -21.47 -27.07
N LEU A 38 -4.53 -20.39 -26.77
CA LEU A 38 -4.99 -20.08 -25.42
C LEU A 38 -6.06 -21.06 -24.96
N GLU A 39 -7.04 -21.37 -25.81
CA GLU A 39 -8.10 -22.35 -25.53
C GLU A 39 -7.52 -23.73 -25.25
N THR A 40 -6.56 -24.17 -26.08
CA THR A 40 -5.84 -25.43 -25.87
C THR A 40 -5.15 -25.45 -24.51
N ARG A 41 -4.49 -24.35 -24.11
CA ARG A 41 -3.84 -24.24 -22.79
C ARG A 41 -4.85 -24.23 -21.65
N PHE A 42 -5.94 -23.49 -21.80
CA PHE A 42 -7.01 -23.44 -20.83
C PHE A 42 -7.60 -24.83 -20.58
N ILE A 43 -8.00 -25.53 -21.65
CA ILE A 43 -8.56 -26.88 -21.58
C ILE A 43 -7.53 -27.84 -20.97
N ASN A 44 -6.26 -27.75 -21.37
CA ASN A 44 -5.20 -28.54 -20.76
C ASN A 44 -5.12 -28.31 -19.24
N HIS A 45 -5.21 -27.07 -18.75
CA HIS A 45 -5.22 -26.81 -17.32
C HIS A 45 -6.49 -27.32 -16.64
N VAL A 46 -7.66 -27.19 -17.26
CA VAL A 46 -8.92 -27.78 -16.74
C VAL A 46 -8.76 -29.30 -16.58
N GLU A 47 -8.33 -29.99 -17.62
CA GLU A 47 -8.28 -31.46 -17.66
C GLU A 47 -7.13 -32.05 -16.86
N THR A 48 -5.95 -31.41 -16.88
CA THR A 48 -4.72 -32.00 -16.30
C THR A 48 -4.32 -31.38 -14.97
N THR A 49 -4.39 -30.05 -14.84
CA THR A 49 -3.96 -29.36 -13.61
C THR A 49 -5.05 -29.40 -12.55
N LEU A 50 -6.30 -29.15 -12.96
CA LEU A 50 -7.46 -29.13 -12.06
C LEU A 50 -8.16 -30.50 -11.96
N ALA A 51 -7.78 -31.46 -12.83
CA ALA A 51 -8.41 -32.77 -12.93
C ALA A 51 -9.95 -32.69 -13.08
N ARG A 52 -10.40 -31.73 -13.89
CA ARG A 52 -11.81 -31.47 -14.21
C ARG A 52 -12.10 -31.79 -15.67
N SER A 53 -13.33 -31.54 -16.11
CA SER A 53 -13.81 -31.73 -17.48
C SER A 53 -14.76 -30.60 -17.84
N MET A 54 -15.20 -30.55 -19.09
CA MET A 54 -16.24 -29.61 -19.52
C MET A 54 -17.52 -29.66 -18.65
N TYR A 55 -17.85 -30.82 -18.07
CA TYR A 55 -19.09 -31.01 -17.31
C TYR A 55 -19.07 -30.44 -15.90
N ASN A 56 -17.90 -30.11 -15.36
CA ASN A 56 -17.73 -29.58 -14.00
C ASN A 56 -16.72 -28.42 -13.95
N CYS A 57 -16.48 -27.75 -15.08
CA CYS A 57 -15.73 -26.50 -15.12
C CYS A 57 -16.66 -25.34 -14.77
N ASP A 58 -16.71 -24.97 -13.49
CA ASP A 58 -17.39 -23.77 -13.00
C ASP A 58 -16.48 -22.53 -13.14
N ASP A 59 -17.00 -21.35 -12.80
CA ASP A 59 -16.26 -20.09 -12.92
C ASP A 59 -14.97 -20.06 -12.10
N LEU A 60 -14.93 -20.79 -10.97
CA LEU A 60 -13.71 -20.93 -10.16
C LEU A 60 -12.65 -21.76 -10.89
N ALA A 61 -13.05 -22.89 -11.48
CA ALA A 61 -12.14 -23.69 -12.30
C ALA A 61 -11.69 -22.92 -13.54
N ALA A 62 -12.58 -22.16 -14.19
CA ALA A 62 -12.24 -21.32 -15.32
C ALA A 62 -11.24 -20.21 -14.94
N TYR A 63 -11.45 -19.53 -13.81
CA TYR A 63 -10.50 -18.58 -13.24
C TYR A 63 -9.13 -19.22 -13.02
N GLN A 64 -9.07 -20.39 -12.37
CA GLN A 64 -7.81 -21.08 -12.10
C GLN A 64 -7.11 -21.51 -13.40
N ALA A 65 -7.85 -22.03 -14.38
CA ALA A 65 -7.31 -22.46 -15.67
C ALA A 65 -6.77 -21.28 -16.51
N LEU A 66 -7.52 -20.18 -16.58
CA LEU A 66 -7.08 -18.97 -17.26
C LEU A 66 -5.86 -18.35 -16.57
N SER A 67 -5.89 -18.23 -15.24
CA SER A 67 -4.77 -17.69 -14.46
C SER A 67 -3.49 -18.52 -14.63
N ASN A 68 -3.60 -19.86 -14.62
CA ASN A 68 -2.46 -20.74 -14.92
C ASN A 68 -1.95 -20.55 -16.36
N SER A 69 -2.86 -20.42 -17.34
CA SER A 69 -2.48 -20.17 -18.74
C SER A 69 -1.70 -18.87 -18.90
N LEU A 70 -2.12 -17.80 -18.23
CA LEU A 70 -1.41 -16.52 -18.23
C LEU A 70 -0.10 -16.60 -17.46
N ARG A 71 -0.08 -17.29 -16.31
CA ARG A 71 1.13 -17.53 -15.54
C ARG A 71 2.20 -18.26 -16.34
N ASP A 72 1.85 -19.23 -17.19
CA ASP A 72 2.81 -19.87 -18.08
C ASP A 72 3.54 -18.84 -18.97
N LYS A 73 2.79 -17.91 -19.57
CA LYS A 73 3.36 -16.82 -20.37
C LYS A 73 4.26 -15.91 -19.55
N LEU A 74 3.84 -15.57 -18.33
CA LEU A 74 4.62 -14.77 -17.38
C LEU A 74 5.90 -15.50 -16.96
N ILE A 75 5.88 -16.81 -16.71
CA ILE A 75 7.06 -17.59 -16.32
C ILE A 75 8.11 -17.57 -17.43
N LEU A 76 7.70 -17.72 -18.69
CA LEU A 76 8.61 -17.66 -19.83
C LEU A 76 9.32 -16.29 -19.92
N GLN A 77 8.57 -15.19 -19.74
CA GLN A 77 9.14 -13.84 -19.75
C GLN A 77 9.98 -13.55 -18.49
N TRP A 78 9.51 -13.95 -17.32
CA TRP A 78 10.24 -13.81 -16.05
C TRP A 78 11.59 -14.51 -16.11
N ASN A 79 11.65 -15.75 -16.61
CA ASN A 79 12.90 -16.47 -16.78
C ASN A 79 13.89 -15.70 -17.68
N LYS A 80 13.40 -15.14 -18.79
CA LYS A 80 14.20 -14.31 -19.69
C LYS A 80 14.70 -13.04 -19.01
N THR A 81 13.83 -12.30 -18.31
CA THR A 81 14.20 -11.09 -17.56
C THR A 81 15.27 -11.39 -16.51
N GLN A 82 15.07 -12.41 -15.68
CA GLN A 82 16.02 -12.72 -14.61
C GLN A 82 17.38 -13.19 -15.15
N GLN A 83 17.36 -13.97 -16.24
CA GLN A 83 18.58 -14.37 -16.96
C GLN A 83 19.28 -13.16 -17.57
N PHE A 84 18.54 -12.22 -18.16
CA PHE A 84 19.08 -11.02 -18.77
C PHE A 84 19.75 -10.09 -17.74
N TYR A 85 19.09 -9.84 -16.61
CA TYR A 85 19.68 -9.08 -15.50
C TYR A 85 20.95 -9.74 -14.93
N THR A 86 21.05 -11.06 -15.02
CA THR A 86 22.25 -11.79 -14.56
C THR A 86 23.39 -11.66 -15.56
N ILE A 87 23.09 -11.66 -16.86
CA ILE A 87 24.09 -11.46 -17.93
C ILE A 87 24.62 -10.02 -17.95
N LYS A 88 23.73 -9.04 -17.77
CA LYS A 88 24.08 -7.61 -17.84
C LYS A 88 24.74 -7.09 -16.56
N GLU A 89 24.65 -7.83 -15.45
CA GLU A 89 25.19 -7.44 -14.14
C GLU A 89 24.80 -6.01 -13.72
N SER A 90 23.58 -5.60 -14.05
CA SER A 90 23.07 -4.27 -13.74
C SER A 90 22.84 -4.11 -12.23
N LYS A 91 23.06 -2.89 -11.72
CA LYS A 91 22.66 -2.52 -10.36
C LYS A 91 21.17 -2.79 -10.18
N ARG A 92 20.78 -3.44 -9.08
CA ARG A 92 19.40 -3.84 -8.82
C ARG A 92 18.81 -3.13 -7.62
N LEU A 93 17.54 -2.78 -7.73
CA LEU A 93 16.74 -2.27 -6.62
C LEU A 93 16.05 -3.40 -5.86
N TYR A 94 16.08 -3.32 -4.54
CA TYR A 94 15.24 -4.12 -3.64
C TYR A 94 14.36 -3.20 -2.81
N TYR A 95 13.06 -3.26 -3.08
CA TYR A 95 12.05 -2.47 -2.38
C TYR A 95 11.47 -3.29 -1.23
N LEU A 96 11.80 -2.90 0.00
CA LEU A 96 11.36 -3.61 1.20
C LEU A 96 10.11 -2.92 1.73
N SER A 97 8.96 -3.60 1.65
CA SER A 97 7.73 -3.18 2.34
C SER A 97 7.06 -4.31 3.12
N LEU A 98 6.53 -3.96 4.29
CA LEU A 98 5.74 -4.87 5.13
C LEU A 98 4.36 -5.19 4.51
N GLU A 99 3.87 -4.35 3.60
CA GLU A 99 2.61 -4.56 2.88
C GLU A 99 2.74 -4.34 1.37
N PHE A 100 2.04 -5.17 0.60
CA PHE A 100 1.82 -5.01 -0.85
C PHE A 100 0.33 -5.20 -1.14
N LEU A 101 -0.38 -4.11 -1.38
CA LEU A 101 -1.82 -4.17 -1.61
C LEU A 101 -2.09 -4.43 -3.09
N MET A 102 -1.76 -5.64 -3.56
CA MET A 102 -1.73 -6.02 -4.99
C MET A 102 -3.12 -5.95 -5.66
N GLY A 103 -4.17 -6.31 -4.93
CA GLY A 103 -5.51 -6.50 -5.47
C GLY A 103 -5.60 -7.80 -6.28
N ARG A 104 -6.54 -7.83 -7.23
CA ARG A 104 -6.69 -8.89 -8.24
C ARG A 104 -5.64 -8.79 -9.33
N ALA A 105 -5.06 -9.91 -9.75
CA ALA A 105 -3.96 -9.96 -10.71
C ALA A 105 -4.42 -10.28 -12.14
N LEU A 106 -5.53 -10.99 -12.33
CA LEU A 106 -5.96 -11.51 -13.63
C LEU A 106 -6.12 -10.41 -14.68
N ASP A 107 -6.94 -9.41 -14.40
CA ASP A 107 -7.21 -8.34 -15.36
C ASP A 107 -5.97 -7.47 -15.62
N ASN A 108 -5.19 -7.22 -14.57
CA ASN A 108 -3.94 -6.48 -14.70
C ASN A 108 -2.90 -7.22 -15.55
N ALA A 109 -2.79 -8.54 -15.42
CA ALA A 109 -1.90 -9.35 -16.24
C ALA A 109 -2.32 -9.31 -17.72
N MET A 110 -3.63 -9.42 -18.01
CA MET A 110 -4.15 -9.30 -19.38
C MET A 110 -3.91 -7.93 -19.99
N ILE A 111 -4.05 -6.86 -19.20
CA ILE A 111 -3.78 -5.49 -19.62
C ILE A 111 -2.30 -5.27 -19.90
N ASN A 112 -1.42 -5.68 -18.99
CA ASN A 112 0.03 -5.44 -19.13
C ASN A 112 0.64 -6.26 -20.27
N LEU A 113 0.12 -7.46 -20.53
CA LEU A 113 0.48 -8.29 -21.66
C LEU A 113 -0.17 -7.87 -22.99
N ASP A 114 -1.11 -6.90 -22.97
CA ASP A 114 -1.88 -6.41 -24.13
C ASP A 114 -2.66 -7.52 -24.86
N ILE A 115 -3.31 -8.42 -24.08
CA ILE A 115 -4.04 -9.60 -24.59
C ILE A 115 -5.48 -9.70 -24.07
N LYS A 116 -6.03 -8.67 -23.42
CA LYS A 116 -7.38 -8.72 -22.83
C LYS A 116 -8.45 -9.10 -23.87
N ASP A 117 -8.41 -8.51 -25.07
CA ASP A 117 -9.35 -8.83 -26.14
C ASP A 117 -9.22 -10.26 -26.65
N LEU A 118 -7.99 -10.78 -26.70
CA LEU A 118 -7.71 -12.17 -27.08
C LEU A 118 -8.31 -13.13 -26.04
N CYS A 119 -8.08 -12.87 -24.75
CA CYS A 119 -8.65 -13.65 -23.67
C CYS A 119 -10.17 -13.59 -23.68
N ASN A 120 -10.77 -12.40 -23.87
CA ASN A 120 -12.21 -12.25 -23.89
C ASN A 120 -12.87 -13.10 -24.99
N LYS A 121 -12.32 -13.10 -26.20
CA LYS A 121 -12.82 -13.93 -27.31
C LYS A 121 -12.68 -15.42 -27.01
N SER A 122 -11.50 -15.84 -26.58
CA SER A 122 -11.19 -17.26 -26.31
C SER A 122 -12.10 -17.83 -25.22
N ILE A 123 -12.35 -17.05 -24.17
CA ILE A 123 -13.16 -17.46 -23.02
C ILE A 123 -14.66 -17.48 -23.36
N ASP A 124 -15.13 -16.56 -24.20
CA ASP A 124 -16.50 -16.56 -24.73
C ASP A 124 -16.77 -17.81 -25.60
N GLU A 125 -15.81 -18.20 -26.45
CA GLU A 125 -15.88 -19.43 -27.26
C GLU A 125 -15.96 -20.70 -26.40
N LEU A 126 -15.36 -20.68 -25.21
CA LEU A 126 -15.42 -21.76 -24.23
C LEU A 126 -16.68 -21.73 -23.36
N GLY A 127 -17.56 -20.74 -23.54
CA GLY A 127 -18.86 -20.63 -22.88
C GLY A 127 -18.86 -19.88 -21.54
N PHE A 128 -17.83 -19.07 -21.26
CA PHE A 128 -17.74 -18.28 -20.03
C PHE A 128 -17.75 -16.77 -20.30
N ASN A 129 -18.20 -15.99 -19.33
CA ASN A 129 -18.05 -14.55 -19.34
C ASN A 129 -16.76 -14.15 -18.60
N LEU A 130 -15.93 -13.31 -19.23
CA LEU A 130 -14.66 -12.90 -18.66
C LEU A 130 -14.81 -12.09 -17.36
N GLU A 131 -15.84 -11.23 -17.26
CA GLU A 131 -16.07 -10.42 -16.06
C GLU A 131 -16.52 -11.30 -14.87
N ASP A 132 -17.35 -12.33 -15.12
CA ASP A 132 -17.72 -13.31 -14.10
C ASP A 132 -16.48 -14.06 -13.58
N ILE A 133 -15.55 -14.44 -14.47
CA ILE A 133 -14.28 -15.08 -14.09
C ILE A 133 -13.39 -14.12 -13.27
N ILE A 134 -13.30 -12.85 -13.66
CA ILE A 134 -12.53 -11.83 -12.91
C ILE A 134 -13.15 -11.61 -11.52
N GLU A 135 -14.48 -11.65 -11.38
CA GLU A 135 -15.16 -11.45 -10.10
C GLU A 135 -14.86 -12.55 -9.07
N VAL A 136 -14.52 -13.77 -9.52
CA VAL A 136 -14.19 -14.91 -8.65
C VAL A 136 -12.82 -14.76 -7.97
N GLU A 137 -11.89 -13.99 -8.57
CA GLU A 137 -10.56 -13.81 -7.99
C GLU A 137 -10.62 -13.11 -6.62
N PRO A 138 -10.02 -13.68 -5.55
CA PRO A 138 -9.87 -12.96 -4.29
C PRO A 138 -8.77 -11.90 -4.41
N ASP A 139 -8.96 -10.72 -3.78
CA ASP A 139 -7.85 -9.78 -3.58
C ASP A 139 -6.74 -10.47 -2.77
N ALA A 140 -5.47 -10.29 -3.17
CA ALA A 140 -4.36 -10.82 -2.38
C ALA A 140 -4.26 -10.12 -1.02
N GLY A 141 -4.42 -10.88 0.08
CA GLY A 141 -4.34 -10.42 1.47
C GLY A 141 -2.93 -10.06 1.92
N LEU A 142 -2.18 -9.29 1.13
CA LEU A 142 -0.76 -8.98 1.32
C LEU A 142 -0.50 -7.56 1.85
N GLY A 143 -1.55 -6.76 2.04
CA GLY A 143 -1.44 -5.38 2.51
C GLY A 143 -2.77 -4.81 2.99
N ASN A 144 -2.73 -3.60 3.54
CA ASN A 144 -3.92 -2.94 4.08
C ASN A 144 -4.10 -1.50 3.58
N GLY A 145 -3.05 -0.68 3.68
CA GLY A 145 -3.16 0.78 3.56
C GLY A 145 -2.63 1.38 2.26
N GLY A 146 -2.50 2.71 2.30
CA GLY A 146 -1.88 3.49 1.22
C GLY A 146 -0.39 3.18 1.04
N LEU A 147 0.32 2.78 2.10
CA LEU A 147 1.74 2.40 2.07
C LEU A 147 1.95 1.17 1.16
N GLY A 148 1.16 0.12 1.33
CA GLY A 148 1.23 -1.09 0.52
C GLY A 148 0.66 -0.92 -0.87
N ARG A 149 -0.30 0.00 -1.05
CA ARG A 149 -0.79 0.34 -2.39
C ARG A 149 0.21 1.15 -3.20
N LEU A 150 1.00 2.00 -2.55
CA LEU A 150 2.14 2.69 -3.17
C LEU A 150 3.19 1.67 -3.63
N ALA A 151 3.59 0.75 -2.74
CA ALA A 151 4.52 -0.34 -3.06
C ALA A 151 4.04 -1.17 -4.28
N ALA A 152 2.74 -1.47 -4.33
CA ALA A 152 2.14 -2.19 -5.44
C ALA A 152 2.10 -1.37 -6.76
N CYS A 153 1.93 -0.05 -6.71
CA CYS A 153 2.07 0.81 -7.90
C CYS A 153 3.54 0.91 -8.37
N PHE A 154 4.49 0.91 -7.43
CA PHE A 154 5.92 1.01 -7.72
C PHE A 154 6.44 -0.25 -8.43
N VAL A 155 6.05 -1.46 -7.98
CA VAL A 155 6.47 -2.69 -8.68
C VAL A 155 5.94 -2.78 -10.11
N ASP A 156 4.73 -2.29 -10.37
CA ASP A 156 4.15 -2.19 -11.73
C ASP A 156 4.92 -1.19 -12.61
N SER A 157 5.30 -0.04 -12.03
CA SER A 157 6.03 1.02 -12.75
C SER A 157 7.49 0.65 -13.00
N LEU A 158 8.15 -0.02 -12.04
CA LEU A 158 9.48 -0.60 -12.22
C LEU A 158 9.50 -1.63 -13.37
N ALA A 159 8.48 -2.50 -13.42
CA ALA A 159 8.36 -3.48 -14.50
C ALA A 159 8.16 -2.79 -15.85
N THR A 160 7.24 -1.82 -15.92
CA THR A 160 6.90 -1.05 -17.14
C THR A 160 8.09 -0.24 -17.65
N GLY A 161 8.81 0.46 -16.77
CA GLY A 161 10.00 1.24 -17.09
C GLY A 161 11.27 0.41 -17.35
N ASN A 162 11.17 -0.93 -17.39
CA ASN A 162 12.29 -1.86 -17.59
C ASN A 162 13.43 -1.74 -16.56
N TYR A 163 13.11 -1.25 -15.35
CA TYR A 163 14.08 -1.14 -14.27
C TYR A 163 14.30 -2.49 -13.58
N PRO A 164 15.56 -2.87 -13.28
CA PRO A 164 15.90 -4.10 -12.59
C PRO A 164 15.58 -3.97 -11.09
N GLY A 165 14.35 -4.32 -10.72
CA GLY A 165 13.84 -4.11 -9.36
C GLY A 165 12.95 -5.24 -8.87
N TRP A 166 13.11 -5.64 -7.61
CA TRP A 166 12.24 -6.60 -6.94
C TRP A 166 11.61 -6.00 -5.68
N GLY A 167 10.37 -6.41 -5.40
CA GLY A 167 9.75 -6.22 -4.09
C GLY A 167 10.05 -7.40 -3.16
N TYR A 168 10.24 -7.14 -1.87
CA TYR A 168 10.30 -8.17 -0.83
C TYR A 168 9.26 -7.90 0.27
N GLY A 169 8.48 -8.92 0.63
CA GLY A 169 7.44 -8.83 1.66
C GLY A 169 7.18 -10.16 2.38
N LEU A 170 6.10 -10.21 3.16
CA LEU A 170 5.62 -11.42 3.84
C LEU A 170 4.38 -11.99 3.14
N ARG A 171 4.27 -13.31 3.12
CA ARG A 171 3.11 -14.03 2.61
C ARG A 171 2.09 -14.25 3.73
N TYR A 172 1.23 -13.27 3.99
CA TYR A 172 0.23 -13.39 5.06
C TYR A 172 -0.88 -14.39 4.69
N ASN A 173 -1.13 -15.34 5.58
CA ASN A 173 -2.16 -16.36 5.36
C ASN A 173 -3.58 -15.81 5.45
N TYR A 174 -3.80 -14.81 6.32
CA TYR A 174 -5.14 -14.31 6.67
C TYR A 174 -5.30 -12.80 6.51
N GLY A 175 -4.40 -12.16 5.77
CA GLY A 175 -4.38 -10.70 5.58
C GLY A 175 -4.31 -9.93 6.88
N ILE A 176 -4.91 -8.74 6.91
CA ILE A 176 -5.17 -8.02 8.17
C ILE A 176 -6.44 -8.58 8.85
N PHE A 177 -7.55 -8.54 8.12
CA PHE A 177 -8.84 -9.19 8.37
C PHE A 177 -9.83 -8.83 7.23
N ALA A 178 -10.81 -9.68 7.00
CA ALA A 178 -12.03 -9.38 6.26
C ALA A 178 -13.07 -8.74 7.18
N GLN A 179 -13.61 -7.59 6.78
CA GLN A 179 -14.59 -6.83 7.56
C GLN A 179 -16.00 -7.33 7.27
N LYS A 180 -16.79 -7.59 8.31
CA LYS A 180 -18.25 -7.76 8.20
C LYS A 180 -18.95 -6.68 9.00
N ILE A 181 -20.12 -6.26 8.53
CA ILE A 181 -20.99 -5.34 9.29
C ILE A 181 -22.16 -6.16 9.83
N ILE A 182 -22.23 -6.31 11.15
CA ILE A 182 -23.28 -7.06 11.85
C ILE A 182 -23.94 -6.11 12.84
N ASN A 183 -25.24 -5.88 12.71
CA ASN A 183 -25.99 -4.92 13.55
C ASN A 183 -25.37 -3.50 13.56
N GLY A 184 -24.77 -3.09 12.43
CA GLY A 184 -24.06 -1.83 12.27
C GLY A 184 -22.63 -1.81 12.83
N TYR A 185 -22.16 -2.90 13.44
CA TYR A 185 -20.80 -3.00 13.97
C TYR A 185 -19.84 -3.68 13.00
N GLN A 186 -18.60 -3.18 12.96
CA GLN A 186 -17.48 -3.93 12.38
C GLN A 186 -17.20 -5.18 13.23
N VAL A 187 -17.19 -6.34 12.57
CA VAL A 187 -16.72 -7.62 13.08
C VAL A 187 -15.59 -8.11 12.18
N GLU A 188 -14.44 -8.40 12.78
CA GLU A 188 -13.28 -8.94 12.08
C GLU A 188 -13.43 -10.45 11.84
N SER A 189 -13.05 -10.91 10.65
CA SER A 189 -12.92 -12.33 10.32
C SER A 189 -11.62 -12.56 9.54
N PRO A 190 -11.02 -13.76 9.59
CA PRO A 190 -9.83 -14.04 8.78
C PRO A 190 -10.12 -13.88 7.28
N ASP A 191 -9.17 -13.31 6.53
CA ASP A 191 -9.26 -13.22 5.07
C ASP A 191 -8.74 -14.50 4.42
N TYR A 192 -9.65 -15.37 3.97
CA TYR A 192 -9.32 -16.70 3.45
C TYR A 192 -8.93 -16.71 1.96
N TRP A 193 -8.15 -15.73 1.52
CA TRP A 193 -7.75 -15.57 0.11
C TRP A 193 -6.93 -16.75 -0.45
N LEU A 194 -6.23 -17.51 0.41
CA LEU A 194 -5.44 -18.70 0.03
C LEU A 194 -6.19 -20.03 0.14
N LYS A 195 -7.49 -20.03 0.44
CA LYS A 195 -8.27 -21.26 0.70
C LYS A 195 -8.19 -22.28 -0.44
N PHE A 196 -8.15 -21.81 -1.69
CA PHE A 196 -8.05 -22.65 -2.89
C PHE A 196 -6.67 -22.54 -3.56
N GLY A 197 -5.65 -22.20 -2.78
CA GLY A 197 -4.33 -21.83 -3.28
C GLY A 197 -4.33 -20.46 -3.95
N ASN A 198 -3.20 -20.13 -4.60
CA ASN A 198 -3.06 -18.93 -5.41
C ASN A 198 -2.40 -19.32 -6.74
N PRO A 199 -3.11 -19.20 -7.88
CA PRO A 199 -2.58 -19.60 -9.17
C PRO A 199 -1.44 -18.70 -9.66
N TRP A 200 -1.18 -17.55 -9.04
CA TRP A 200 -0.13 -16.60 -9.46
C TRP A 200 1.23 -16.85 -8.82
N GLU A 201 1.26 -17.50 -7.66
CA GLU A 201 2.49 -17.72 -6.89
C GLU A 201 3.30 -18.90 -7.43
N ILE A 202 4.63 -18.82 -7.32
CA ILE A 202 5.55 -19.91 -7.62
C ILE A 202 6.29 -20.27 -6.31
N PRO A 203 5.94 -21.38 -5.64
CA PRO A 203 6.70 -21.83 -4.47
C PRO A 203 8.12 -22.20 -4.89
N ARG A 204 9.11 -21.69 -4.15
CA ARG A 204 10.55 -21.99 -4.33
C ARG A 204 11.03 -22.78 -3.13
N LEU A 205 10.60 -24.04 -3.04
CA LEU A 205 10.91 -24.93 -1.91
C LEU A 205 12.42 -25.16 -1.74
N GLU A 206 13.20 -24.92 -2.78
CA GLU A 206 14.65 -24.95 -2.82
C GLU A 206 15.32 -23.69 -2.22
N ILE A 207 14.56 -22.63 -1.93
CA ILE A 207 15.03 -21.42 -1.24
C ILE A 207 14.41 -21.40 0.16
N GLN A 208 15.15 -21.95 1.11
CA GLN A 208 14.79 -21.98 2.54
C GLN A 208 15.88 -21.27 3.32
N ILE A 209 15.55 -20.13 3.94
CA ILE A 209 16.53 -19.35 4.70
C ILE A 209 16.29 -19.57 6.19
N PRO A 210 17.28 -20.05 6.96
CA PRO A 210 17.15 -20.10 8.41
C PRO A 210 17.17 -18.70 9.00
N VAL A 211 16.23 -18.40 9.88
CA VAL A 211 16.15 -17.16 10.66
C VAL A 211 16.17 -17.53 12.15
N ASP A 212 17.07 -16.89 12.88
CA ASP A 212 17.32 -17.14 14.29
C ASP A 212 16.66 -16.06 15.18
N PHE A 213 16.18 -16.43 16.36
CA PHE A 213 15.65 -15.55 17.41
C PHE A 213 16.20 -15.93 18.78
N TYR A 214 16.20 -14.98 19.72
CA TYR A 214 16.72 -15.13 21.08
C TYR A 214 18.21 -15.49 21.10
N GLY A 215 18.63 -16.42 21.96
CA GLY A 215 20.02 -16.85 22.09
C GLY A 215 20.91 -15.86 22.84
N SER A 216 22.22 -15.99 22.67
CA SER A 216 23.22 -15.15 23.31
C SER A 216 24.43 -14.93 22.40
N VAL A 217 25.19 -13.86 22.67
CA VAL A 217 26.39 -13.53 21.91
C VAL A 217 27.64 -13.90 22.71
N ASN A 218 28.52 -14.67 22.09
CA ASN A 218 29.81 -15.05 22.64
C ASN A 218 30.94 -14.47 21.79
N THR A 219 32.03 -14.04 22.41
CA THR A 219 33.27 -13.70 21.70
C THR A 219 34.12 -14.96 21.56
N VAL A 220 34.45 -15.33 20.33
CA VAL A 220 35.29 -16.47 19.98
C VAL A 220 36.53 -16.02 19.22
N ILE A 221 37.62 -16.79 19.30
CA ILE A 221 38.81 -16.55 18.48
C ILE A 221 38.66 -17.36 17.19
N ASP A 222 38.73 -16.70 16.05
CA ASP A 222 38.70 -17.37 14.76
C ASP A 222 40.00 -18.18 14.58
N SER A 223 39.85 -19.50 14.52
CA SER A 223 40.97 -20.44 14.34
C SER A 223 41.81 -20.21 13.07
N LYS A 224 41.27 -19.56 12.03
CA LYS A 224 41.96 -19.30 10.76
C LYS A 224 42.71 -17.97 10.76
N THR A 225 42.16 -16.94 11.39
CA THR A 225 42.69 -15.56 11.34
C THR A 225 43.33 -15.11 12.65
N GLY A 226 43.06 -15.79 13.76
CA GLY A 226 43.50 -15.41 15.11
C GLY A 226 42.80 -14.18 15.68
N LYS A 227 41.82 -13.60 14.97
CA LYS A 227 41.06 -12.42 15.40
C LYS A 227 39.88 -12.80 16.27
N GLU A 228 39.49 -11.89 17.17
CA GLU A 228 38.23 -12.01 17.90
C GLU A 228 37.04 -11.82 16.95
N LYS A 229 36.01 -12.63 17.15
CA LYS A 229 34.78 -12.64 16.36
C LYS A 229 33.59 -12.83 17.28
N LYS A 230 32.50 -12.09 17.03
CA LYS A 230 31.23 -12.30 17.72
C LYS A 230 30.48 -13.46 17.07
N GLN A 231 29.96 -14.36 17.90
CA GLN A 231 29.14 -15.49 17.48
C GLN A 231 27.81 -15.47 18.22
N TRP A 232 26.71 -15.40 17.47
CA TRP A 232 25.36 -15.51 17.99
C TRP A 232 24.91 -16.98 17.96
N SER A 233 24.54 -17.54 19.11
CA SER A 233 24.18 -18.96 19.25
C SER A 233 23.09 -19.22 20.29
N GLY A 234 22.56 -20.44 20.34
CA GLY A 234 21.49 -20.84 21.28
C GLY A 234 20.10 -20.33 20.91
N CYS A 235 19.85 -20.12 19.61
CA CYS A 235 18.65 -19.47 19.10
C CYS A 235 17.47 -20.43 18.87
N GLU A 236 16.25 -19.90 18.92
CA GLU A 236 15.07 -20.47 18.26
C GLU A 236 15.20 -20.24 16.75
N ARG A 237 14.99 -21.27 15.93
CA ARG A 237 15.16 -21.17 14.48
C ARG A 237 13.87 -21.48 13.75
N VAL A 238 13.56 -20.66 12.75
CA VAL A 238 12.48 -20.89 11.77
C VAL A 238 13.05 -20.85 10.36
N LEU A 239 12.29 -21.36 9.39
CA LEU A 239 12.63 -21.32 7.97
C LEU A 239 11.78 -20.30 7.23
N ALA A 240 12.42 -19.46 6.42
CA ALA A 240 11.76 -18.59 5.47
C ALA A 240 11.73 -19.24 4.09
N ILE A 241 10.54 -19.64 3.64
CA ILE A 241 10.32 -20.25 2.33
C ILE A 241 9.89 -19.17 1.34
N ALA A 242 10.57 -19.08 0.19
CA ALA A 242 10.26 -18.08 -0.82
C ALA A 242 9.06 -18.48 -1.70
N TYR A 243 8.20 -17.51 -1.97
CA TYR A 243 7.13 -17.56 -2.97
C TYR A 243 7.31 -16.39 -3.93
N ASP A 244 7.50 -16.68 -5.21
CA ASP A 244 7.66 -15.66 -6.24
C ASP A 244 6.30 -15.31 -6.86
N PHE A 245 6.02 -14.02 -6.96
CA PHE A 245 4.87 -13.45 -7.64
C PHE A 245 5.38 -12.62 -8.83
N PRO A 246 5.23 -13.10 -10.08
CA PRO A 246 5.66 -12.36 -11.26
C PRO A 246 4.88 -11.05 -11.43
N VAL A 247 5.59 -9.96 -11.74
CA VAL A 247 5.00 -8.63 -11.94
C VAL A 247 5.26 -8.16 -13.38
N PRO A 248 4.26 -8.26 -14.29
CA PRO A 248 4.42 -7.82 -15.67
C PRO A 248 4.39 -6.30 -15.80
N GLY A 249 5.24 -5.75 -16.68
CA GLY A 249 5.16 -4.35 -17.10
C GLY A 249 4.23 -4.16 -18.30
N PHE A 250 3.66 -2.96 -18.45
CA PHE A 250 2.79 -2.65 -19.57
C PHE A 250 3.57 -2.57 -20.90
N ARG A 251 3.14 -3.35 -21.90
CA ARG A 251 3.76 -3.39 -23.25
C ARG A 251 5.27 -3.60 -23.26
N THR A 252 5.76 -4.40 -22.32
CA THR A 252 7.15 -4.86 -22.29
C THR A 252 7.21 -6.35 -22.02
N ASN A 253 8.28 -6.99 -22.48
CA ASN A 253 8.59 -8.36 -22.08
C ASN A 253 9.22 -8.44 -20.68
N ASN A 254 9.45 -7.30 -20.04
CA ASN A 254 10.04 -7.25 -18.72
C ASN A 254 9.03 -7.70 -17.65
N VAL A 255 9.35 -8.82 -16.99
CA VAL A 255 8.57 -9.33 -15.85
C VAL A 255 9.47 -9.36 -14.62
N ASN A 256 9.24 -8.39 -13.75
CA ASN A 256 9.90 -8.29 -12.44
C ASN A 256 9.29 -9.29 -11.45
N ASN A 257 9.72 -9.21 -10.19
CA ASN A 257 9.33 -10.16 -9.16
C ASN A 257 8.96 -9.45 -7.85
N LEU A 258 7.89 -9.90 -7.23
CA LEU A 258 7.62 -9.71 -5.81
C LEU A 258 7.92 -11.04 -5.11
N ARG A 259 8.91 -11.06 -4.22
CA ARG A 259 9.24 -12.24 -3.42
C ARG A 259 8.62 -12.11 -2.04
N LEU A 260 7.84 -13.12 -1.67
CA LEU A 260 7.14 -13.19 -0.38
C LEU A 260 7.73 -14.33 0.45
N TRP A 261 7.89 -14.12 1.75
CA TRP A 261 8.37 -15.14 2.68
C TRP A 261 7.23 -15.74 3.49
N SER A 262 7.16 -17.07 3.54
CA SER A 262 6.31 -17.83 4.45
C SER A 262 7.18 -18.43 5.56
N SER A 263 6.77 -18.30 6.81
CA SER A 263 7.47 -18.89 7.95
C SER A 263 7.02 -20.32 8.18
N GLN A 264 7.99 -21.22 8.34
CA GLN A 264 7.81 -22.65 8.57
C GLN A 264 8.71 -23.11 9.73
N PRO A 265 8.32 -24.12 10.51
CA PRO A 265 9.17 -24.65 11.57
C PRO A 265 10.37 -25.41 10.99
N THR A 266 11.43 -25.56 11.78
CA THR A 266 12.53 -26.48 11.45
C THR A 266 12.16 -27.95 11.66
N THR A 267 11.28 -28.20 12.64
CA THR A 267 10.73 -29.51 12.97
C THR A 267 9.22 -29.41 12.91
N GLU A 268 8.59 -30.11 11.97
CA GLU A 268 7.13 -30.05 11.83
C GLU A 268 6.39 -30.80 12.95
N PHE A 269 6.99 -31.88 13.49
CA PHE A 269 6.29 -32.77 14.42
C PHE A 269 7.23 -33.53 15.36
N ASP A 270 6.90 -33.56 16.66
CA ASP A 270 7.60 -34.34 17.68
C ASP A 270 6.86 -35.67 18.00
N PHE A 271 7.37 -36.77 17.46
CA PHE A 271 6.80 -38.11 17.68
C PHE A 271 6.88 -38.58 19.12
N GLN A 272 7.89 -38.16 19.89
CA GLN A 272 8.03 -38.62 21.26
C GLN A 272 6.89 -38.05 22.11
N LYS A 273 6.69 -36.73 22.04
CA LYS A 273 5.59 -36.05 22.75
C LYS A 273 4.22 -36.57 22.35
N PHE A 274 4.01 -36.79 21.04
CA PHE A 274 2.76 -37.34 20.55
C PHE A 274 2.46 -38.73 21.11
N ASN A 275 3.46 -39.62 21.14
CA ASN A 275 3.30 -40.97 21.68
C ASN A 275 3.10 -40.98 23.20
N GLU A 276 3.60 -39.96 23.90
CA GLU A 276 3.38 -39.72 25.33
C GLU A 276 1.98 -39.12 25.63
N GLY A 277 1.19 -38.79 24.60
CA GLY A 277 -0.15 -38.22 24.71
C GLY A 277 -0.17 -36.69 24.83
N ASP A 278 0.99 -36.04 24.69
CA ASP A 278 1.15 -34.58 24.74
C ASP A 278 1.01 -33.98 23.33
N TYR A 279 -0.24 -33.98 22.85
CA TYR A 279 -0.54 -33.60 21.46
C TYR A 279 -0.30 -32.11 21.18
N ASP A 280 -0.59 -31.22 22.13
CA ASP A 280 -0.44 -29.77 21.93
C ASP A 280 1.04 -29.39 21.78
N ASP A 281 1.91 -29.91 22.65
CA ASP A 281 3.34 -29.62 22.56
C ASP A 281 4.03 -30.29 21.37
N SER A 282 3.46 -31.39 20.84
CA SER A 282 3.97 -32.09 19.66
C SER A 282 3.95 -31.24 18.37
N VAL A 283 3.12 -30.19 18.33
CA VAL A 283 2.96 -29.25 17.20
C VAL A 283 3.24 -27.79 17.59
N SER A 284 3.71 -27.53 18.80
CA SER A 284 3.91 -26.18 19.33
C SER A 284 4.94 -25.34 18.54
N GLU A 285 6.01 -25.97 18.04
CA GLU A 285 7.01 -25.30 17.19
C GLU A 285 6.41 -24.84 15.86
N GLN A 286 5.57 -25.67 15.25
CA GLN A 286 4.83 -25.33 14.04
C GLN A 286 3.96 -24.09 14.25
N GLN A 287 3.15 -24.08 15.30
CA GLN A 287 2.24 -22.97 15.58
C GLN A 287 3.00 -21.65 15.80
N LYS A 288 4.13 -21.68 16.53
CA LYS A 288 4.97 -20.49 16.77
C LYS A 288 5.57 -19.95 15.47
N ALA A 289 6.09 -20.82 14.61
CA ALA A 289 6.65 -20.41 13.32
C ALA A 289 5.57 -19.81 12.41
N GLU A 290 4.46 -20.52 12.22
CA GLU A 290 3.37 -20.10 11.33
C GLU A 290 2.72 -18.76 11.77
N SER A 291 2.73 -18.47 13.08
CA SER A 291 2.23 -17.20 13.63
C SER A 291 2.91 -15.96 13.04
N ILE A 292 4.19 -16.06 12.64
CA ILE A 292 4.94 -14.96 12.04
C ILE A 292 4.30 -14.51 10.72
N THR A 293 3.77 -15.43 9.92
CA THR A 293 3.14 -15.10 8.63
C THR A 293 1.62 -15.31 8.63
N ALA A 294 0.99 -15.34 9.80
CA ALA A 294 -0.45 -15.51 9.91
C ALA A 294 -1.22 -14.25 9.50
N VAL A 295 -0.98 -13.12 10.18
CA VAL A 295 -1.73 -11.87 10.02
C VAL A 295 -0.81 -10.65 9.88
N LEU A 296 -1.25 -9.67 9.11
CA LEU A 296 -0.62 -8.35 8.99
C LEU A 296 -1.00 -7.47 10.19
N TYR A 297 0.00 -6.79 10.78
CA TYR A 297 -0.17 -5.91 11.95
C TYR A 297 -0.91 -6.59 13.11
N PRO A 298 -0.32 -7.64 13.73
CA PRO A 298 -0.88 -8.24 14.92
C PRO A 298 -1.05 -7.18 16.03
N ASN A 299 -2.09 -7.33 16.84
CA ASN A 299 -2.39 -6.41 17.93
C ASN A 299 -1.21 -6.32 18.92
N ASP A 300 -0.56 -5.17 18.99
CA ASP A 300 0.66 -4.92 19.76
C ASP A 300 0.43 -4.08 21.02
N ASN A 301 -0.82 -4.00 21.49
CA ASN A 301 -1.18 -3.35 22.75
C ASN A 301 -0.65 -4.09 24.00
N PHE A 302 -0.06 -5.28 23.83
CA PHE A 302 0.52 -6.10 24.89
C PHE A 302 1.87 -6.69 24.44
N TYR A 303 2.69 -7.15 25.40
CA TYR A 303 4.07 -7.56 25.16
C TYR A 303 4.21 -8.62 24.06
N GLN A 304 3.41 -9.67 24.08
CA GLN A 304 3.46 -10.76 23.10
C GLN A 304 3.16 -10.26 21.68
N GLY A 305 2.28 -9.27 21.54
CA GLY A 305 1.98 -8.64 20.26
C GLY A 305 3.14 -7.80 19.74
N LYS A 306 3.80 -7.03 20.63
CA LYS A 306 5.03 -6.28 20.32
C LYS A 306 6.16 -7.22 19.88
N GLU A 307 6.35 -8.31 20.62
CA GLU A 307 7.34 -9.33 20.30
C GLU A 307 7.07 -9.98 18.94
N LEU A 308 5.83 -10.37 18.65
CA LEU A 308 5.45 -10.95 17.35
C LEU A 308 5.68 -9.96 16.20
N ARG A 309 5.31 -8.69 16.37
CA ARG A 309 5.55 -7.64 15.36
C ARG A 309 7.04 -7.43 15.10
N LEU A 310 7.89 -7.45 16.14
CA LEU A 310 9.34 -7.39 15.97
C LEU A 310 9.91 -8.67 15.31
N LYS A 311 9.38 -9.85 15.65
CA LYS A 311 9.71 -11.12 14.98
C LYS A 311 9.38 -11.05 13.48
N GLN A 312 8.22 -10.53 13.10
CA GLN A 312 7.80 -10.34 11.71
C GLN A 312 8.78 -9.46 10.93
N GLN A 313 9.10 -8.28 11.49
CA GLN A 313 10.04 -7.36 10.86
C GLN A 313 11.41 -8.02 10.68
N TYR A 314 11.95 -8.65 11.72
CA TYR A 314 13.27 -9.28 11.63
C TYR A 314 13.30 -10.46 10.66
N PHE A 315 12.33 -11.37 10.75
CA PHE A 315 12.23 -12.54 9.88
C PHE A 315 12.25 -12.17 8.40
N TRP A 316 11.44 -11.17 8.06
CA TRP A 316 11.36 -10.66 6.71
C TRP A 316 12.67 -10.04 6.22
N VAL A 317 13.29 -9.14 7.00
CA VAL A 317 14.54 -8.47 6.55
C VAL A 317 15.72 -9.43 6.50
N ALA A 318 15.82 -10.36 7.45
CA ALA A 318 16.90 -11.35 7.51
C ALA A 318 16.84 -12.28 6.28
N ALA A 319 15.67 -12.84 5.98
CA ALA A 319 15.49 -13.69 4.81
C ALA A 319 15.78 -12.95 3.50
N SER A 320 15.30 -11.70 3.39
CA SER A 320 15.50 -10.87 2.21
C SER A 320 16.97 -10.51 1.99
N LEU A 321 17.68 -10.07 3.03
CA LEU A 321 19.10 -9.73 2.94
C LEU A 321 19.97 -10.94 2.62
N HIS A 322 19.69 -12.10 3.23
CA HIS A 322 20.39 -13.33 2.89
C HIS A 322 20.24 -13.65 1.39
N ASP A 323 19.05 -13.50 0.81
CA ASP A 323 18.83 -13.76 -0.61
C ASP A 323 19.47 -12.70 -1.53
N ILE A 324 19.50 -11.43 -1.11
CA ILE A 324 20.21 -10.34 -1.81
C ILE A 324 21.72 -10.62 -1.83
N VAL A 325 22.32 -10.90 -0.67
CA VAL A 325 23.73 -11.23 -0.52
C VAL A 325 24.09 -12.47 -1.33
N ARG A 326 23.28 -13.53 -1.25
CA ARG A 326 23.48 -14.75 -2.05
C ARG A 326 23.52 -14.45 -3.55
N ARG A 327 22.68 -13.53 -4.06
CA ARG A 327 22.70 -13.16 -5.48
C ARG A 327 23.91 -12.31 -5.84
N PHE A 328 24.35 -11.42 -4.96
CA PHE A 328 25.59 -10.66 -5.15
C PHE A 328 26.80 -11.59 -5.21
N LEU A 329 26.93 -12.55 -4.30
CA LEU A 329 28.07 -13.48 -4.26
C LEU A 329 28.23 -14.32 -5.54
N LYS A 330 27.17 -14.48 -6.34
CA LYS A 330 27.25 -15.16 -7.65
C LYS A 330 28.01 -14.35 -8.71
N THR A 331 28.09 -13.04 -8.58
CA THR A 331 28.84 -12.19 -9.53
C THR A 331 30.36 -12.28 -9.32
N SER A 332 30.81 -12.86 -8.20
CA SER A 332 32.21 -12.91 -7.79
C SER A 332 32.88 -11.53 -7.66
N LYS A 333 32.10 -10.45 -7.52
CA LYS A 333 32.58 -9.08 -7.29
C LYS A 333 33.05 -8.89 -5.85
N LYS A 334 33.90 -7.87 -5.64
CA LYS A 334 34.39 -7.51 -4.29
C LYS A 334 33.29 -6.80 -3.49
N TRP A 335 33.28 -6.98 -2.18
CA TRP A 335 32.32 -6.33 -1.28
C TRP A 335 32.26 -4.80 -1.41
N SER A 336 33.39 -4.15 -1.73
CA SER A 336 33.44 -2.71 -2.00
C SER A 336 32.51 -2.25 -3.14
N GLU A 337 32.17 -3.15 -4.07
CA GLU A 337 31.28 -2.92 -5.22
C GLU A 337 29.82 -3.28 -4.90
N PHE A 338 29.51 -3.75 -3.69
CA PHE A 338 28.14 -4.08 -3.29
C PHE A 338 27.17 -2.91 -3.46
N PRO A 339 27.49 -1.67 -3.01
CA PRO A 339 26.61 -0.51 -3.21
C PRO A 339 26.45 -0.09 -4.68
N ASP A 340 27.37 -0.50 -5.55
CA ASP A 340 27.31 -0.24 -7.00
C ASP A 340 26.46 -1.29 -7.73
N GLN A 341 26.05 -2.35 -7.03
CA GLN A 341 25.26 -3.47 -7.57
C GLN A 341 23.91 -3.63 -6.87
N VAL A 342 23.77 -3.06 -5.67
CA VAL A 342 22.60 -3.23 -4.80
C VAL A 342 22.15 -1.86 -4.28
N ALA A 343 20.89 -1.52 -4.53
CA ALA A 343 20.17 -0.45 -3.83
C ALA A 343 19.03 -1.06 -3.01
N ILE A 344 18.89 -0.67 -1.75
CA ILE A 344 17.82 -1.15 -0.87
C ILE A 344 16.98 0.03 -0.38
N GLN A 345 15.69 0.03 -0.72
CA GLN A 345 14.76 1.05 -0.27
C GLN A 345 13.99 0.56 0.96
N LEU A 346 14.06 1.32 2.04
CA LEU A 346 13.26 1.15 3.24
C LEU A 346 11.94 1.92 3.06
N ASN A 347 10.83 1.18 2.87
CA ASN A 347 9.50 1.76 2.81
C ASN A 347 8.94 1.92 4.24
N ASP A 348 9.07 3.13 4.79
CA ASP A 348 8.85 3.44 6.21
C ASP A 348 9.87 2.73 7.13
N THR A 349 9.63 2.78 8.45
CA THR A 349 10.56 2.32 9.50
C THR A 349 10.55 0.81 9.73
N HIS A 350 9.54 0.08 9.25
CA HIS A 350 9.41 -1.37 9.45
C HIS A 350 10.66 -2.19 9.03
N PRO A 351 11.33 -1.92 7.89
CA PRO A 351 12.55 -2.62 7.51
C PRO A 351 13.85 -2.09 8.14
N THR A 352 13.82 -1.18 9.12
CA THR A 352 15.05 -0.54 9.64
C THR A 352 16.09 -1.56 10.13
N LEU A 353 15.65 -2.71 10.66
CA LEU A 353 16.56 -3.78 11.07
C LEU A 353 17.43 -4.33 9.92
N ALA A 354 17.09 -4.09 8.66
CA ALA A 354 17.93 -4.43 7.52
C ALA A 354 19.30 -3.72 7.56
N VAL A 355 19.36 -2.47 8.05
CA VAL A 355 20.62 -1.74 8.24
C VAL A 355 21.55 -2.50 9.19
N VAL A 356 20.99 -2.96 10.31
CA VAL A 356 21.72 -3.65 11.38
C VAL A 356 22.09 -5.07 10.97
N GLU A 357 21.17 -5.76 10.29
CA GLU A 357 21.38 -7.13 9.82
C GLU A 357 22.44 -7.19 8.70
N LEU A 358 22.47 -6.23 7.78
CA LEU A 358 23.54 -6.19 6.77
C LEU A 358 24.91 -5.96 7.43
N GLN A 359 25.00 -5.06 8.41
CA GLN A 359 26.21 -4.88 9.21
C GLN A 359 26.63 -6.19 9.90
N ARG A 360 25.67 -6.92 10.49
CA ARG A 360 25.91 -8.23 11.11
C ARG A 360 26.45 -9.24 10.11
N ILE A 361 25.86 -9.36 8.92
CA ILE A 361 26.31 -10.29 7.87
C ILE A 361 27.74 -9.95 7.46
N LEU A 362 28.03 -8.69 7.15
CA LEU A 362 29.34 -8.28 6.67
C LEU A 362 30.45 -8.47 7.72
N VAL A 363 30.19 -8.17 8.98
CA VAL A 363 31.18 -8.32 10.06
C VAL A 363 31.26 -9.76 10.56
N ASP A 364 30.13 -10.33 10.97
CA ASP A 364 30.13 -11.62 11.67
C ASP A 364 30.20 -12.81 10.71
N ILE A 365 29.72 -12.71 9.47
CA ILE A 365 29.75 -13.84 8.52
C ILE A 365 30.92 -13.69 7.54
N GLU A 366 31.00 -12.53 6.89
CA GLU A 366 31.96 -12.27 5.81
C GLU A 366 33.32 -11.77 6.33
N GLY A 367 33.40 -11.35 7.61
CA GLY A 367 34.66 -11.02 8.27
C GLY A 367 35.26 -9.66 7.89
N LEU A 368 34.44 -8.71 7.42
CA LEU A 368 34.88 -7.36 7.11
C LEU A 368 35.17 -6.56 8.38
N GLU A 369 36.07 -5.58 8.27
CA GLU A 369 36.31 -4.60 9.32
C GLU A 369 35.08 -3.68 9.47
N TRP A 370 34.78 -3.27 10.70
CA TRP A 370 33.54 -2.54 11.02
C TRP A 370 33.28 -1.32 10.13
N ASN A 371 34.31 -0.48 9.94
CA ASN A 371 34.19 0.77 9.18
C ASN A 371 34.00 0.51 7.67
N GLU A 372 34.60 -0.56 7.14
CA GLU A 372 34.42 -0.96 5.74
C GLU A 372 32.99 -1.46 5.52
N ALA A 373 32.51 -2.32 6.42
CA ALA A 373 31.13 -2.79 6.40
C ALA A 373 30.12 -1.65 6.53
N TRP A 374 30.38 -0.68 7.42
CA TRP A 374 29.47 0.44 7.65
C TRP A 374 29.41 1.41 6.46
N ASP A 375 30.52 1.63 5.74
CA ASP A 375 30.51 2.37 4.47
C ASP A 375 29.64 1.67 3.41
N ILE A 376 29.75 0.35 3.28
CA ILE A 376 28.89 -0.44 2.38
C ILE A 376 27.43 -0.30 2.77
N VAL A 377 27.09 -0.47 4.06
CA VAL A 377 25.72 -0.34 4.58
C VAL A 377 25.15 1.03 4.24
N THR A 378 25.85 2.10 4.62
CA THR A 378 25.35 3.47 4.44
C THR A 378 25.14 3.86 2.98
N ARG A 379 25.98 3.38 2.05
CA ARG A 379 25.81 3.61 0.60
C ARG A 379 24.76 2.71 -0.07
N THR A 380 24.29 1.66 0.62
CA THR A 380 23.31 0.71 0.08
C THR A 380 21.86 1.16 0.36
N PHE A 381 21.60 1.75 1.52
CA PHE A 381 20.24 2.00 2.00
C PHE A 381 19.73 3.42 1.74
N SER A 382 18.46 3.51 1.38
CA SER A 382 17.69 4.75 1.33
C SER A 382 16.38 4.61 2.09
N TYR A 383 15.91 5.68 2.73
CA TYR A 383 14.74 5.66 3.62
C TYR A 383 13.65 6.62 3.16
N THR A 384 12.45 6.09 2.90
CA THR A 384 11.26 6.92 2.67
C THR A 384 10.45 7.01 3.96
N ASN A 385 10.20 8.23 4.43
CA ASN A 385 9.34 8.48 5.58
C ASN A 385 7.91 8.83 5.12
N HIS A 386 6.92 8.27 5.82
CA HIS A 386 5.49 8.48 5.55
C HIS A 386 4.76 9.14 6.74
N THR A 387 5.49 9.60 7.75
CA THR A 387 4.95 9.90 9.09
C THR A 387 5.15 11.36 9.43
N VAL A 388 4.05 12.06 9.65
CA VAL A 388 4.04 13.47 10.05
C VAL A 388 4.28 13.65 11.55
N MET A 389 3.62 12.82 12.36
CA MET A 389 3.59 12.94 13.82
C MET A 389 4.78 12.22 14.47
N GLN A 390 5.55 12.90 15.31
CA GLN A 390 6.75 12.32 15.97
C GLN A 390 6.40 11.14 16.87
N GLU A 391 5.24 11.19 17.53
CA GLU A 391 4.71 10.13 18.40
C GLU A 391 4.33 8.85 17.64
N ALA A 392 4.11 8.95 16.31
CA ALA A 392 3.81 7.82 15.46
C ALA A 392 5.07 7.16 14.87
N LEU A 393 6.27 7.71 15.12
CA LEU A 393 7.53 7.08 14.72
C LEU A 393 7.81 5.85 15.58
N GLU A 394 8.16 4.74 14.93
CA GLU A 394 8.32 3.46 15.60
C GLU A 394 9.47 3.48 16.63
N LYS A 395 9.15 2.98 17.83
CA LYS A 395 10.07 2.81 18.94
C LYS A 395 9.95 1.40 19.52
N TRP A 396 11.09 0.79 19.83
CA TRP A 396 11.14 -0.53 20.48
C TRP A 396 11.78 -0.43 21.87
N PRO A 397 11.17 -1.01 22.92
CA PRO A 397 11.84 -1.12 24.22
C PRO A 397 13.16 -1.86 24.09
N VAL A 398 14.22 -1.32 24.70
CA VAL A 398 15.57 -1.90 24.64
C VAL A 398 15.57 -3.35 25.13
N ASP A 399 14.86 -3.64 26.22
CA ASP A 399 14.81 -4.99 26.80
C ASP A 399 14.14 -6.01 25.88
N LEU A 400 13.10 -5.60 25.14
CA LEU A 400 12.43 -6.47 24.17
C LEU A 400 13.38 -6.83 23.02
N LEU A 401 14.05 -5.83 22.44
CA LEU A 401 15.00 -6.08 21.35
C LEU A 401 16.22 -6.86 21.85
N GLY A 402 16.75 -6.56 23.04
CA GLY A 402 17.89 -7.25 23.61
C GLY A 402 17.62 -8.73 23.92
N ASN A 403 16.40 -9.06 24.36
CA ASN A 403 15.99 -10.44 24.56
C ASN A 403 15.83 -11.20 23.24
N LEU A 404 15.21 -10.56 22.23
CA LEU A 404 14.88 -11.22 20.97
C LEU A 404 16.06 -11.26 19.98
N LEU A 405 16.89 -10.21 19.94
CA LEU A 405 17.94 -9.94 18.96
C LEU A 405 19.20 -9.37 19.65
N PRO A 406 19.86 -10.15 20.53
CA PRO A 406 20.94 -9.65 21.37
C PRO A 406 22.14 -9.12 20.57
N ARG A 407 22.47 -9.76 19.43
CA ARG A 407 23.57 -9.30 18.57
C ARG A 407 23.25 -7.97 17.89
N HIS A 408 22.01 -7.78 17.45
CA HIS A 408 21.56 -6.53 16.84
C HIS A 408 21.60 -5.39 17.83
N LEU A 409 21.28 -5.64 19.11
CA LEU A 409 21.42 -4.63 20.16
C LEU A 409 22.87 -4.18 20.34
N GLU A 410 23.84 -5.10 20.38
CA GLU A 410 25.28 -4.74 20.42
C GLU A 410 25.65 -3.83 19.23
N ILE A 411 25.24 -4.21 18.02
CA ILE A 411 25.53 -3.45 16.79
C ILE A 411 24.86 -2.06 16.84
N ILE A 412 23.61 -1.96 17.31
CA ILE A 412 22.91 -0.68 17.46
C ILE A 412 23.62 0.24 18.44
N TYR A 413 24.14 -0.30 19.55
CA TYR A 413 24.93 0.49 20.50
C TYR A 413 26.24 0.99 19.89
N ASP A 414 26.95 0.16 19.12
CA ASP A 414 28.17 0.58 18.43
C ASP A 414 27.87 1.65 17.37
N ILE A 415 26.83 1.48 16.57
CA ILE A 415 26.36 2.50 15.60
C ILE A 415 26.08 3.83 16.32
N ASN A 416 25.32 3.77 17.42
CA ASN A 416 24.97 4.96 18.19
C ASN A 416 26.22 5.63 18.79
N LEU A 417 27.14 4.84 19.36
CA LEU A 417 28.37 5.35 19.96
C LEU A 417 29.22 6.11 18.93
N PHE A 418 29.50 5.50 17.79
CA PHE A 418 30.32 6.12 16.75
C PHE A 418 29.63 7.35 16.14
N PHE A 419 28.30 7.29 15.95
CA PHE A 419 27.52 8.44 15.52
C PHE A 419 27.64 9.61 16.50
N LEU A 420 27.39 9.38 17.80
CA LEU A 420 27.45 10.43 18.81
C LEU A 420 28.86 11.01 18.98
N GLN A 421 29.91 10.18 18.87
CA GLN A 421 31.29 10.66 18.85
C GLN A 421 31.58 11.56 17.64
N ASN A 422 31.00 11.26 16.48
CA ASN A 422 31.11 12.11 15.29
C ASN A 422 30.38 13.44 15.51
N VAL A 423 29.14 13.40 16.04
CA VAL A 423 28.36 14.60 16.37
C VAL A 423 29.08 15.48 17.41
N GLU A 424 29.69 14.89 18.44
CA GLU A 424 30.46 15.64 19.44
C GLU A 424 31.69 16.33 18.82
N LYS A 425 32.37 15.67 17.88
CA LYS A 425 33.50 16.28 17.14
C LYS A 425 33.06 17.44 16.25
N GLN A 426 31.90 17.34 15.61
CA GLN A 426 31.35 18.40 14.74
C GLN A 426 30.75 19.56 15.54
N PHE A 427 30.10 19.27 16.67
CA PHE A 427 29.36 20.24 17.49
C PHE A 427 29.78 20.19 18.97
N PRO A 428 31.05 20.49 19.32
CA PRO A 428 31.58 20.31 20.67
C PRO A 428 30.89 21.18 21.75
N SER A 429 30.22 22.25 21.34
CA SER A 429 29.54 23.20 22.24
C SER A 429 28.05 22.88 22.49
N ASP A 430 27.42 21.99 21.70
CA ASP A 430 25.98 21.67 21.81
C ASP A 430 25.79 20.25 22.36
N ARG A 431 26.11 20.05 23.65
CA ARG A 431 25.97 18.72 24.28
C ARG A 431 24.53 18.22 24.33
N ALA A 432 23.55 19.12 24.36
CA ALA A 432 22.14 18.76 24.36
C ALA A 432 21.73 18.06 23.04
N LEU A 433 22.39 18.40 21.92
CA LEU A 433 22.17 17.75 20.62
C LEU A 433 22.34 16.24 20.71
N LEU A 434 23.37 15.75 21.42
CA LEU A 434 23.67 14.32 21.55
C LEU A 434 22.45 13.53 22.06
N SER A 435 21.76 14.04 23.07
CA SER A 435 20.54 13.41 23.60
C SER A 435 19.39 13.46 22.58
N ARG A 436 19.23 14.59 21.88
CA ARG A 436 18.16 14.77 20.89
C ARG A 436 18.30 13.85 19.67
N VAL A 437 19.52 13.52 19.24
CA VAL A 437 19.77 12.70 18.02
C VAL A 437 20.17 11.25 18.26
N SER A 438 20.42 10.84 19.51
CA SER A 438 20.79 9.46 19.85
C SER A 438 19.79 8.41 19.30
N ILE A 439 20.23 7.24 18.87
CA ILE A 439 19.30 6.15 18.55
C ILE A 439 18.59 5.66 19.82
N VAL A 440 19.31 5.66 20.94
CA VAL A 440 18.80 5.25 22.25
C VAL A 440 18.15 6.45 22.92
N GLU A 441 16.85 6.35 23.19
CA GLU A 441 16.09 7.28 24.03
C GLU A 441 16.21 6.85 25.49
N GLU A 442 16.80 7.72 26.31
CA GLU A 442 17.02 7.54 27.75
C GLU A 442 15.73 7.81 28.56
N SER A 443 14.60 7.24 28.12
CA SER A 443 13.31 7.23 28.81
C SER A 443 13.20 6.08 29.81
N ASN A 444 12.09 6.01 30.56
CA ASN A 444 11.78 4.86 31.42
C ASN A 444 10.46 4.19 30.97
N PRO A 445 10.49 3.01 30.34
CA PRO A 445 11.68 2.23 29.94
C PRO A 445 12.48 2.88 28.80
N LYS A 446 13.73 2.47 28.58
CA LYS A 446 14.55 2.94 27.45
C LYS A 446 13.99 2.42 26.12
N ASN A 447 14.05 3.25 25.09
CA ASN A 447 13.57 2.89 23.75
C ASN A 447 14.62 3.11 22.67
N LEU A 448 14.52 2.35 21.58
CA LEU A 448 15.30 2.50 20.36
C LEU A 448 14.44 3.23 19.32
N ARG A 449 14.94 4.36 18.81
CA ARG A 449 14.26 5.21 17.83
C ARG A 449 14.56 4.74 16.41
N MET A 450 13.67 3.96 15.81
CA MET A 450 13.95 3.28 14.53
C MET A 450 14.10 4.26 13.37
N ALA A 451 13.30 5.33 13.32
CA ALA A 451 13.47 6.38 12.32
C ALA A 451 14.88 6.99 12.34
N TYR A 452 15.49 7.12 13.52
CA TYR A 452 16.81 7.74 13.66
C TYR A 452 17.90 6.78 13.19
N LEU A 453 17.77 5.50 13.54
CA LEU A 453 18.62 4.44 13.01
C LEU A 453 18.54 4.35 11.48
N ALA A 454 17.33 4.47 10.90
CA ALA A 454 17.15 4.50 9.45
C ALA A 454 17.86 5.70 8.79
N ILE A 455 17.73 6.91 9.36
CA ILE A 455 18.43 8.11 8.88
C ILE A 455 19.95 7.93 8.95
N ILE A 456 20.47 7.45 10.08
CA ILE A 456 21.91 7.26 10.30
C ILE A 456 22.47 6.20 9.34
N GLY A 457 21.73 5.13 9.09
CA GLY A 457 22.12 4.01 8.23
C GLY A 457 21.89 4.18 6.73
N SER A 458 21.33 5.32 6.27
CA SER A 458 20.98 5.54 4.85
C SER A 458 21.76 6.70 4.23
N HIS A 459 22.05 6.66 2.91
CA HIS A 459 22.65 7.79 2.20
C HIS A 459 21.63 8.86 1.78
N LYS A 460 20.36 8.47 1.63
CA LYS A 460 19.25 9.37 1.29
C LYS A 460 18.03 9.12 2.16
N VAL A 461 17.34 10.19 2.50
CA VAL A 461 16.05 10.19 3.21
C VAL A 461 15.08 11.02 2.37
N ASN A 462 13.87 10.54 2.12
CA ASN A 462 12.88 11.32 1.37
C ASN A 462 11.50 11.34 2.02
N GLY A 463 10.81 12.48 1.88
CA GLY A 463 9.37 12.56 2.10
C GLY A 463 8.58 12.23 0.83
N VAL A 464 7.26 12.26 0.96
CA VAL A 464 6.29 11.70 -0.01
C VAL A 464 5.34 12.73 -0.62
N ALA A 465 5.59 14.00 -0.29
CA ALA A 465 4.97 15.22 -0.80
C ALA A 465 5.93 16.37 -0.47
N GLU A 466 5.85 17.47 -1.21
CA GLU A 466 6.77 18.60 -1.07
C GLU A 466 6.68 19.25 0.31
N LEU A 467 5.47 19.59 0.76
CA LEU A 467 5.22 20.17 2.08
C LEU A 467 5.64 19.21 3.22
N HIS A 468 5.39 17.90 3.04
CA HIS A 468 5.82 16.89 4.00
C HIS A 468 7.35 16.80 4.09
N SER A 469 8.04 16.85 2.96
CA SER A 469 9.51 16.85 2.90
C SER A 469 10.10 18.10 3.55
N GLU A 470 9.44 19.25 3.38
CA GLU A 470 9.82 20.48 4.07
C GLU A 470 9.62 20.37 5.58
N LEU A 471 8.50 19.80 6.04
CA LEU A 471 8.25 19.56 7.46
C LEU A 471 9.27 18.57 8.08
N ILE A 472 9.67 17.55 7.31
CA ILE A 472 10.75 16.65 7.70
C ILE A 472 12.04 17.44 7.96
N ARG A 473 12.39 18.38 7.07
CA ARG A 473 13.64 19.14 7.17
C ARG A 473 13.61 20.19 8.27
N THR A 474 12.48 20.87 8.45
CA THR A 474 12.35 22.03 9.34
C THR A 474 11.97 21.65 10.77
N THR A 475 11.22 20.56 10.95
CA THR A 475 10.61 20.20 12.24
C THR A 475 11.03 18.82 12.71
N ILE A 476 10.69 17.76 11.96
CA ILE A 476 10.76 16.38 12.46
C ILE A 476 12.21 15.93 12.63
N PHE A 477 13.07 16.17 11.63
CA PHE A 477 14.47 15.72 11.59
C PHE A 477 15.46 16.89 11.46
N LYS A 478 15.09 18.09 11.90
CA LYS A 478 15.93 19.31 11.80
C LYS A 478 17.36 19.16 12.33
N ASP A 479 17.52 18.43 13.43
CA ASP A 479 18.84 18.20 14.03
C ASP A 479 19.69 17.27 13.12
N PHE A 480 19.08 16.33 12.39
CA PHE A 480 19.79 15.52 11.41
C PHE A 480 20.12 16.28 10.13
N VAL A 481 19.28 17.23 9.70
CA VAL A 481 19.62 18.16 8.60
C VAL A 481 20.85 18.99 8.99
N LYS A 482 20.92 19.48 10.23
CA LYS A 482 22.10 20.19 10.74
C LYS A 482 23.37 19.34 10.70
N ILE A 483 23.27 18.03 10.95
CA ILE A 483 24.41 17.10 11.00
C ILE A 483 24.87 16.64 9.61
N TYR A 484 23.93 16.24 8.74
CA TYR A 484 24.27 15.63 7.44
C TYR A 484 24.14 16.59 6.25
N GLY A 485 23.53 17.76 6.44
CA GLY A 485 23.19 18.72 5.38
C GLY A 485 21.89 18.40 4.66
N GLU A 486 21.35 19.41 3.98
CA GLU A 486 20.06 19.32 3.26
C GLU A 486 20.09 18.31 2.12
N GLN A 487 21.23 18.08 1.48
CA GLN A 487 21.35 17.16 0.34
C GLN A 487 20.97 15.72 0.67
N LYS A 488 21.09 15.29 1.93
CA LYS A 488 20.66 13.95 2.37
C LYS A 488 19.13 13.80 2.36
N PHE A 489 18.39 14.90 2.56
CA PHE A 489 16.94 14.92 2.67
C PHE A 489 16.34 15.41 1.36
N THR A 490 15.60 14.57 0.65
CA THR A 490 14.97 14.90 -0.64
C THR A 490 13.46 14.75 -0.59
N ASN A 491 12.78 15.03 -1.71
CA ASN A 491 11.37 14.78 -1.91
C ASN A 491 11.19 13.86 -3.11
N VAL A 492 10.22 12.93 -3.02
CA VAL A 492 9.61 12.32 -4.19
C VAL A 492 8.12 12.26 -3.91
N THR A 493 7.34 13.14 -4.54
CA THR A 493 5.88 13.09 -4.38
C THR A 493 5.35 11.76 -4.89
N ASN A 494 4.51 11.10 -4.09
CA ASN A 494 3.83 9.86 -4.48
C ASN A 494 3.02 9.96 -5.79
N GLY A 495 2.73 8.79 -6.37
CA GLY A 495 1.92 8.64 -7.57
C GLY A 495 1.22 7.28 -7.62
N VAL A 496 0.37 7.10 -8.63
CA VAL A 496 -0.41 5.88 -8.84
C VAL A 496 -0.26 5.38 -10.29
N THR A 497 -0.33 4.06 -10.49
CA THR A 497 -0.25 3.47 -11.83
C THR A 497 -1.53 3.74 -12.62
N PHE A 498 -1.40 4.28 -13.83
CA PHE A 498 -2.55 4.58 -14.69
C PHE A 498 -3.12 3.32 -15.35
N ARG A 499 -2.34 2.24 -15.41
CA ARG A 499 -2.79 0.95 -15.96
C ARG A 499 -3.92 0.37 -15.13
N ARG A 500 -3.78 0.35 -13.80
CA ARG A 500 -4.84 -0.11 -12.90
C ARG A 500 -5.90 0.96 -12.66
N TRP A 501 -5.48 2.18 -12.29
CA TRP A 501 -6.41 3.18 -11.77
C TRP A 501 -7.14 3.99 -12.85
N LEU A 502 -6.84 3.78 -14.13
CA LEU A 502 -7.58 4.36 -15.25
C LEU A 502 -7.96 3.29 -16.29
N LYS A 503 -7.01 2.58 -16.91
CA LYS A 503 -7.31 1.60 -17.98
C LYS A 503 -8.14 0.41 -17.47
N GLN A 504 -7.79 -0.15 -16.31
CA GLN A 504 -8.52 -1.27 -15.70
C GLN A 504 -9.80 -0.82 -15.00
N ALA A 505 -9.71 0.15 -14.09
CA ALA A 505 -10.86 0.61 -13.30
C ALA A 505 -11.95 1.29 -14.15
N ASN A 506 -11.53 2.05 -15.18
CA ASN A 506 -12.42 2.88 -16.00
C ASN A 506 -12.14 2.73 -17.51
N PRO A 507 -12.36 1.53 -18.07
CA PRO A 507 -12.03 1.23 -19.46
C PRO A 507 -12.80 2.11 -20.45
N LYS A 508 -14.04 2.53 -20.10
CA LYS A 508 -14.84 3.44 -20.93
C LYS A 508 -14.21 4.84 -21.00
N LEU A 509 -13.74 5.39 -19.88
CA LEU A 509 -13.02 6.69 -19.88
C LEU A 509 -11.69 6.58 -20.60
N SER A 510 -10.91 5.53 -20.33
CA SER A 510 -9.65 5.29 -21.02
C SER A 510 -9.86 5.21 -22.54
N SER A 511 -10.90 4.52 -23.00
CA SER A 511 -11.24 4.42 -24.43
C SER A 511 -11.67 5.76 -25.03
N LEU A 512 -12.43 6.57 -24.28
CA LEU A 512 -12.83 7.92 -24.70
C LEU A 512 -11.60 8.83 -24.87
N ILE A 513 -10.66 8.79 -23.91
CA ILE A 513 -9.40 9.53 -23.99
C ILE A 513 -8.58 9.02 -25.18
N THR A 514 -8.46 7.71 -25.38
CA THR A 514 -7.78 7.12 -26.56
C THR A 514 -8.40 7.58 -27.87
N LYS A 515 -9.74 7.60 -27.99
CA LYS A 515 -10.47 8.08 -29.17
C LYS A 515 -10.15 9.54 -29.48
N LYS A 516 -10.08 10.40 -28.45
CA LYS A 516 -9.83 11.84 -28.62
C LYS A 516 -8.36 12.18 -28.83
N LEU A 517 -7.44 11.46 -28.18
CA LEU A 517 -5.99 11.69 -28.31
C LEU A 517 -5.33 10.90 -29.46
N GLY A 518 -6.02 9.89 -30.00
CA GLY A 518 -5.57 9.06 -31.12
C GLY A 518 -4.81 7.78 -30.72
N SER A 519 -4.31 7.69 -29.48
CA SER A 519 -3.63 6.52 -28.93
C SER A 519 -3.79 6.43 -27.41
N ASP A 520 -3.44 5.28 -26.82
CA ASP A 520 -3.38 5.09 -25.36
C ASP A 520 -1.97 5.31 -24.77
N ASP A 521 -1.10 6.01 -25.50
CA ASP A 521 0.28 6.30 -25.08
C ASP A 521 0.34 7.12 -23.78
N PHE A 522 -0.74 7.80 -23.40
CA PHE A 522 -0.84 8.53 -22.12
C PHE A 522 -0.68 7.62 -20.89
N LEU A 523 -0.78 6.29 -21.04
CA LEU A 523 -0.58 5.33 -19.95
C LEU A 523 0.88 5.14 -19.54
N THR A 524 1.81 5.49 -20.43
CA THR A 524 3.28 5.47 -20.23
C THR A 524 3.92 6.83 -20.47
N ALA A 525 3.21 7.76 -21.11
CA ALA A 525 3.57 9.17 -21.24
C ALA A 525 2.44 10.07 -20.70
N PRO A 526 2.22 10.11 -19.38
CA PRO A 526 1.10 10.81 -18.72
C PRO A 526 0.93 12.29 -19.07
N VAL A 527 2.02 12.97 -19.47
CA VAL A 527 2.01 14.36 -19.93
C VAL A 527 1.05 14.60 -21.10
N LEU A 528 0.74 13.55 -21.89
CA LEU A 528 -0.19 13.63 -23.02
C LEU A 528 -1.63 13.92 -22.59
N LEU A 529 -2.02 13.63 -21.34
CA LEU A 529 -3.37 13.94 -20.83
C LEU A 529 -3.69 15.44 -20.93
N LYS A 530 -2.68 16.31 -20.86
CA LYS A 530 -2.87 17.77 -20.93
C LYS A 530 -3.54 18.22 -22.23
N LYS A 531 -3.40 17.45 -23.32
CA LYS A 531 -4.06 17.74 -24.60
C LYS A 531 -5.59 17.72 -24.50
N LEU A 532 -6.18 17.13 -23.46
CA LEU A 532 -7.62 17.13 -23.21
C LEU A 532 -8.18 18.55 -22.97
N GLU A 533 -7.36 19.50 -22.53
CA GLU A 533 -7.75 20.90 -22.34
C GLU A 533 -8.30 21.55 -23.61
N ALA A 534 -7.83 21.12 -24.79
CA ALA A 534 -8.30 21.63 -26.08
C ALA A 534 -9.75 21.23 -26.41
N PHE A 535 -10.33 20.28 -25.68
CA PHE A 535 -11.66 19.72 -25.95
C PHE A 535 -12.70 20.13 -24.90
N ILE A 536 -12.39 21.03 -23.96
CA ILE A 536 -13.32 21.44 -22.89
C ILE A 536 -14.56 22.19 -23.39
N ASP A 537 -14.55 22.67 -24.64
CA ASP A 537 -15.71 23.31 -25.29
C ASP A 537 -16.38 22.42 -26.35
N ASP A 538 -15.88 21.19 -26.55
CA ASP A 538 -16.49 20.19 -27.44
C ASP A 538 -17.71 19.55 -26.74
N LYS A 539 -18.91 19.98 -27.12
CA LYS A 539 -20.18 19.51 -26.52
C LYS A 539 -20.39 18.01 -26.65
N GLU A 540 -19.99 17.39 -27.77
CA GLU A 540 -20.14 15.96 -27.97
C GLU A 540 -19.22 15.19 -27.02
N PHE A 541 -17.97 15.65 -26.88
CA PHE A 541 -17.02 15.08 -25.93
C PHE A 541 -17.51 15.19 -24.48
N LEU A 542 -18.01 16.36 -24.05
CA LEU A 542 -18.52 16.54 -22.69
C LEU A 542 -19.74 15.63 -22.42
N GLN A 543 -20.60 15.43 -23.42
CA GLN A 543 -21.74 14.51 -23.29
C GLN A 543 -21.29 13.04 -23.19
N GLU A 544 -20.32 12.62 -24.01
CA GLU A 544 -19.70 11.29 -23.89
C GLU A 544 -19.06 11.12 -22.51
N TRP A 545 -18.38 12.14 -21.99
CA TRP A 545 -17.75 12.14 -20.66
C TRP A 545 -18.76 11.93 -19.53
N ASP A 546 -19.86 12.68 -19.55
CA ASP A 546 -20.93 12.56 -18.53
C ASP A 546 -21.60 11.18 -18.58
N ASN A 547 -21.84 10.66 -19.79
CA ASN A 547 -22.37 9.31 -19.97
C ASN A 547 -21.44 8.24 -19.38
N VAL A 548 -20.12 8.37 -19.56
CA VAL A 548 -19.14 7.46 -18.93
C VAL A 548 -19.25 7.49 -17.41
N LYS A 549 -19.36 8.69 -16.81
CA LYS A 549 -19.55 8.84 -15.35
C LYS A 549 -20.85 8.17 -14.89
N LEU A 550 -21.97 8.42 -15.58
CA LEU A 550 -23.27 7.81 -15.25
C LEU A 550 -23.23 6.28 -15.30
N GLU A 551 -22.56 5.70 -16.31
CA GLU A 551 -22.40 4.26 -16.42
C GLU A 551 -21.59 3.66 -15.27
N ASN A 552 -20.52 4.35 -14.84
CA ASN A 552 -19.77 3.93 -13.66
C ASN A 552 -20.60 4.05 -12.38
N LYS A 553 -21.45 5.09 -12.25
CA LYS A 553 -22.38 5.23 -11.12
C LYS A 553 -23.42 4.12 -11.07
N LYS A 554 -23.91 3.65 -12.21
CA LYS A 554 -24.78 2.45 -12.28
C LYS A 554 -24.06 1.21 -11.76
N ARG A 555 -22.79 0.99 -12.13
CA ARG A 555 -21.98 -0.12 -11.60
C ARG A 555 -21.84 -0.05 -10.08
N LEU A 556 -21.56 1.15 -9.53
CA LEU A 556 -21.47 1.32 -8.08
C LEU A 556 -22.84 1.15 -7.39
N ALA A 557 -23.93 1.63 -7.99
CA ALA A 557 -25.28 1.42 -7.45
C ALA A 557 -25.63 -0.07 -7.35
N LEU A 558 -25.27 -0.87 -8.36
CA LEU A 558 -25.43 -2.33 -8.33
C LEU A 558 -24.57 -2.98 -7.24
N LEU A 559 -23.32 -2.53 -7.07
CA LEU A 559 -22.45 -3.03 -6.00
C LEU A 559 -23.00 -2.69 -4.61
N ILE A 560 -23.47 -1.45 -4.42
CA ILE A 560 -24.13 -1.02 -3.17
C ILE A 560 -25.34 -1.91 -2.90
N LYS A 561 -26.22 -2.11 -3.89
CA LYS A 561 -27.39 -2.97 -3.75
C LYS A 561 -27.01 -4.41 -3.36
N LYS A 562 -25.98 -4.98 -4.00
CA LYS A 562 -25.46 -6.32 -3.71
C LYS A 562 -24.92 -6.44 -2.28
N LEU A 563 -24.24 -5.41 -1.77
CA LEU A 563 -23.54 -5.46 -0.48
C LEU A 563 -24.41 -5.03 0.71
N THR A 564 -25.34 -4.10 0.51
CA THR A 564 -26.09 -3.46 1.62
C THR A 564 -27.60 -3.55 1.47
N ASN A 565 -28.10 -4.06 0.33
CA ASN A 565 -29.51 -4.07 -0.05
C ASN A 565 -30.16 -2.68 -0.17
N VAL A 566 -29.38 -1.58 -0.14
CA VAL A 566 -29.87 -0.21 -0.34
C VAL A 566 -29.92 0.11 -1.83
N ASP A 567 -31.07 0.59 -2.32
CA ASP A 567 -31.18 1.15 -3.66
C ASP A 567 -30.77 2.62 -3.65
N VAL A 568 -29.94 3.00 -4.61
CA VAL A 568 -29.45 4.37 -4.78
C VAL A 568 -29.63 4.82 -6.22
N ASN A 569 -30.05 6.06 -6.43
CA ASN A 569 -30.27 6.61 -7.76
C ASN A 569 -28.95 7.14 -8.36
N PRO A 570 -28.45 6.57 -9.49
CA PRO A 570 -27.18 6.98 -10.10
C PRO A 570 -27.21 8.38 -10.73
N HIS A 571 -28.37 9.04 -10.81
CA HIS A 571 -28.46 10.44 -11.25
C HIS A 571 -28.18 11.44 -10.11
N ASN A 572 -28.28 11.00 -8.85
CA ASN A 572 -27.96 11.84 -7.69
C ASN A 572 -26.44 12.03 -7.55
N LEU A 573 -25.99 13.11 -6.91
CA LEU A 573 -24.56 13.32 -6.66
C LEU A 573 -24.00 12.22 -5.75
N PHE A 574 -22.92 11.55 -6.18
CA PHE A 574 -22.22 10.53 -5.38
C PHE A 574 -21.06 11.18 -4.62
N ASP A 575 -21.22 11.27 -3.30
CA ASP A 575 -20.29 11.89 -2.35
C ASP A 575 -19.57 10.79 -1.55
N VAL A 576 -18.25 10.67 -1.72
CA VAL A 576 -17.49 9.48 -1.33
C VAL A 576 -16.39 9.79 -0.32
N GLN A 577 -16.40 9.12 0.83
CA GLN A 577 -15.30 9.12 1.80
C GLN A 577 -14.83 7.68 2.09
N VAL A 578 -13.84 7.20 1.34
CA VAL A 578 -13.28 5.84 1.51
C VAL A 578 -11.80 5.85 1.90
N LYS A 579 -11.50 5.44 3.12
CA LYS A 579 -10.15 5.35 3.70
C LYS A 579 -10.20 4.64 5.05
N ARG A 580 -9.05 4.39 5.67
CA ARG A 580 -8.97 3.92 7.07
C ARG A 580 -9.83 4.79 7.98
N ILE A 581 -10.63 4.18 8.86
CA ILE A 581 -11.46 4.90 9.82
C ILE A 581 -10.60 5.31 11.00
N HIS A 582 -10.51 6.62 11.25
CA HIS A 582 -9.69 7.21 12.30
C HIS A 582 -10.19 8.62 12.62
N GLU A 583 -10.12 9.03 13.89
CA GLU A 583 -10.57 10.38 14.30
C GLU A 583 -9.89 11.52 13.50
N TYR A 584 -8.57 11.48 13.24
CA TYR A 584 -7.90 12.52 12.43
C TYR A 584 -8.35 12.58 10.97
N LYS A 585 -8.92 11.49 10.43
CA LYS A 585 -9.47 11.43 9.05
C LYS A 585 -10.88 12.03 8.96
N ARG A 586 -11.47 12.34 10.12
CA ARG A 586 -12.72 13.09 10.32
C ARG A 586 -13.95 12.52 9.61
N GLN A 587 -14.07 11.20 9.54
CA GLN A 587 -15.35 10.57 9.17
C GLN A 587 -16.49 10.99 10.12
N GLN A 588 -16.17 11.32 11.39
CA GLN A 588 -17.12 11.90 12.33
C GLN A 588 -17.63 13.27 11.89
N MET A 589 -16.78 14.12 11.30
CA MET A 589 -17.21 15.44 10.80
C MET A 589 -18.15 15.29 9.60
N ASN A 590 -17.83 14.38 8.66
CA ASN A 590 -18.71 14.05 7.55
C ASN A 590 -20.09 13.59 8.04
N ILE A 591 -20.14 12.56 8.90
CA ILE A 591 -21.43 12.03 9.36
C ILE A 591 -22.23 13.06 10.17
N PHE A 592 -21.58 13.97 10.91
CA PHE A 592 -22.26 15.10 11.55
C PHE A 592 -22.83 16.09 10.52
N GLY A 593 -22.11 16.39 9.44
CA GLY A 593 -22.62 17.22 8.34
C GLY A 593 -23.81 16.58 7.63
N ILE A 594 -23.80 15.26 7.46
CA ILE A 594 -24.93 14.49 6.92
C ILE A 594 -26.15 14.58 7.85
N ILE A 595 -25.98 14.41 9.16
CA ILE A 595 -27.07 14.57 10.14
C ILE A 595 -27.62 16.00 10.09
N TRP A 596 -26.74 17.00 10.05
CA TRP A 596 -27.16 18.41 9.92
C TRP A 596 -27.99 18.61 8.65
N ARG A 597 -27.54 18.12 7.49
CA ARG A 597 -28.27 18.21 6.22
C ARG A 597 -29.65 17.55 6.31
N TYR A 598 -29.73 16.35 6.88
CA TYR A 598 -31.01 15.65 7.11
C TYR A 598 -31.97 16.51 7.93
N LEU A 599 -31.50 17.12 9.02
CA LEU A 599 -32.32 18.00 9.86
C LEU A 599 -32.79 19.26 9.12
N GLN A 600 -31.95 19.86 8.27
CA GLN A 600 -32.35 21.00 7.43
C GLN A 600 -33.38 20.62 6.36
N ILE A 601 -33.28 19.44 5.77
CA ILE A 601 -34.29 18.93 4.84
C ILE A 601 -35.62 18.72 5.57
N LYS A 602 -35.60 18.10 6.75
CA LYS A 602 -36.82 17.86 7.55
C LYS A 602 -37.49 19.15 7.99
N SER A 603 -36.71 20.18 8.37
CA SER A 603 -37.24 21.50 8.74
C SER A 603 -37.76 22.31 7.55
N THR A 604 -37.33 21.98 6.33
CA THR A 604 -37.85 22.61 5.10
C THR A 604 -39.29 22.15 4.83
N PRO A 605 -40.23 23.08 4.55
CA PRO A 605 -41.59 22.74 4.14
C PRO A 605 -41.61 21.74 2.97
N VAL A 606 -42.52 20.76 3.02
CA VAL A 606 -42.56 19.61 2.09
C VAL A 606 -42.57 20.07 0.62
N ASP A 607 -43.30 21.13 0.29
CA ASP A 607 -43.41 21.73 -1.05
C ASP A 607 -42.10 22.37 -1.56
N LYS A 608 -41.13 22.60 -0.69
CA LYS A 608 -39.83 23.23 -1.00
C LYS A 608 -38.64 22.28 -0.87
N ARG A 609 -38.85 21.05 -0.41
CA ARG A 609 -37.76 20.05 -0.22
C ARG A 609 -37.08 19.68 -1.54
N ASN A 610 -37.79 19.75 -2.66
CA ASN A 610 -37.25 19.51 -4.01
C ASN A 610 -36.15 20.51 -4.45
N LYS A 611 -35.91 21.59 -3.69
CA LYS A 611 -34.81 22.52 -3.94
C LYS A 611 -33.45 22.03 -3.44
N TRP A 612 -33.44 21.05 -2.54
CA TRP A 612 -32.21 20.42 -2.09
C TRP A 612 -31.66 19.52 -3.19
N LEU A 613 -30.34 19.50 -3.38
CA LEU A 613 -29.71 18.60 -4.33
C LEU A 613 -29.77 17.15 -3.78
N PRO A 614 -30.29 16.18 -4.56
CA PRO A 614 -30.25 14.77 -4.19
C PRO A 614 -28.83 14.23 -4.05
N LYS A 615 -28.50 13.61 -2.92
CA LYS A 615 -27.16 13.07 -2.62
C LYS A 615 -27.19 11.62 -2.17
N VAL A 616 -26.15 10.89 -2.56
CA VAL A 616 -25.80 9.57 -2.02
C VAL A 616 -24.44 9.70 -1.34
N CYS A 617 -24.44 9.70 -0.02
CA CYS A 617 -23.23 9.79 0.81
C CYS A 617 -22.71 8.37 1.10
N ILE A 618 -21.48 8.10 0.65
CA ILE A 618 -20.88 6.77 0.61
C ILE A 618 -19.61 6.79 1.46
N ILE A 619 -19.64 6.11 2.60
CA ILE A 619 -18.50 5.98 3.51
C ILE A 619 -18.00 4.54 3.46
N GLY A 620 -16.69 4.33 3.54
CA GLY A 620 -16.12 2.99 3.56
C GLY A 620 -14.72 2.96 4.14
N GLY A 621 -14.36 1.84 4.78
CA GLY A 621 -13.08 1.74 5.45
C GLY A 621 -13.06 0.71 6.56
N LYS A 622 -11.85 0.42 7.05
CA LYS A 622 -11.63 -0.49 8.18
C LYS A 622 -11.14 0.31 9.39
N ALA A 623 -11.66 -0.02 10.58
CA ALA A 623 -11.11 0.43 11.85
C ALA A 623 -10.09 -0.60 12.36
N ALA A 624 -9.05 -0.18 13.09
CA ALA A 624 -8.18 -1.14 13.77
C ALA A 624 -8.98 -1.92 14.83
N PRO A 625 -8.72 -3.23 15.07
CA PRO A 625 -9.58 -4.04 15.92
C PRO A 625 -9.73 -3.53 17.36
N GLY A 626 -8.67 -2.92 17.91
CA GLY A 626 -8.65 -2.34 19.25
C GLY A 626 -9.07 -0.87 19.34
N TYR A 627 -9.38 -0.20 18.21
CA TYR A 627 -9.67 1.23 18.21
C TYR A 627 -11.17 1.49 18.40
N TYR A 628 -11.55 1.70 19.66
CA TYR A 628 -12.93 1.90 20.07
C TYR A 628 -13.64 3.05 19.34
N ALA A 629 -13.07 4.26 19.33
CA ALA A 629 -13.70 5.42 18.70
C ALA A 629 -13.94 5.21 17.20
N ALA A 630 -12.95 4.68 16.47
CA ALA A 630 -13.10 4.35 15.06
C ALA A 630 -14.23 3.33 14.79
N LYS A 631 -14.37 2.29 15.62
CA LYS A 631 -15.49 1.34 15.52
C LYS A 631 -16.84 2.00 15.82
N LYS A 632 -16.89 2.96 16.75
CA LYS A 632 -18.11 3.73 17.04
C LYS A 632 -18.50 4.67 15.90
N ILE A 633 -17.55 5.23 15.16
CA ILE A 633 -17.84 6.00 13.94
C ILE A 633 -18.53 5.10 12.90
N ILE A 634 -18.02 3.89 12.65
CA ILE A 634 -18.66 2.92 11.73
C ILE A 634 -20.10 2.65 12.17
N LYS A 635 -20.31 2.41 13.47
CA LYS A 635 -21.65 2.15 14.02
C LYS A 635 -22.59 3.34 13.87
N LEU A 636 -22.10 4.55 14.10
CA LEU A 636 -22.87 5.77 13.90
C LEU A 636 -23.30 5.93 12.43
N VAL A 637 -22.37 5.76 11.48
CA VAL A 637 -22.68 5.85 10.04
C VAL A 637 -23.78 4.87 9.64
N ASN A 638 -23.68 3.60 10.05
CA ASN A 638 -24.70 2.61 9.74
C ASN A 638 -26.06 2.97 10.36
N SER A 639 -26.09 3.40 11.62
CA SER A 639 -27.35 3.71 12.32
C SER A 639 -28.02 4.99 11.78
N VAL A 640 -27.22 5.97 11.33
CA VAL A 640 -27.73 7.13 10.58
C VAL A 640 -28.29 6.71 9.23
N GLY A 641 -27.60 5.81 8.51
CA GLY A 641 -28.09 5.24 7.26
C GLY A 641 -29.41 4.48 7.41
N ASP A 642 -29.56 3.67 8.47
CA ASP A 642 -30.79 2.94 8.74
C ASP A 642 -32.00 3.87 8.94
N VAL A 643 -31.81 5.02 9.60
CA VAL A 643 -32.88 6.01 9.79
C VAL A 643 -33.18 6.75 8.50
N ILE A 644 -32.16 7.34 7.86
CA ILE A 644 -32.35 8.22 6.70
C ILE A 644 -32.87 7.44 5.49
N ASN A 645 -32.31 6.26 5.21
CA ASN A 645 -32.67 5.49 4.02
C ASN A 645 -34.12 4.97 4.07
N ASN A 646 -34.68 4.82 5.27
CA ASN A 646 -36.04 4.35 5.52
C ASN A 646 -37.03 5.49 5.86
N ASP A 647 -36.61 6.77 5.85
CA ASP A 647 -37.53 7.90 6.05
C ASP A 647 -38.30 8.20 4.74
N PRO A 648 -39.62 7.92 4.68
CA PRO A 648 -40.42 8.16 3.47
C PRO A 648 -40.56 9.65 3.14
N GLU A 649 -40.35 10.54 4.10
CA GLU A 649 -40.37 11.99 3.87
C GLU A 649 -39.11 12.52 3.18
N ILE A 650 -38.02 11.76 3.21
CA ILE A 650 -36.74 12.08 2.55
C ILE A 650 -36.64 11.34 1.21
N GLY A 651 -37.01 10.06 1.16
CA GLY A 651 -36.96 9.25 -0.05
C GLY A 651 -35.54 9.19 -0.65
N ASP A 652 -35.38 9.60 -1.91
CA ASP A 652 -34.11 9.62 -2.64
C ASP A 652 -33.37 10.96 -2.58
N LEU A 653 -33.86 11.92 -1.78
CA LEU A 653 -33.20 13.21 -1.61
C LEU A 653 -31.87 13.09 -0.84
N LEU A 654 -31.78 12.12 0.06
CA LEU A 654 -30.55 11.80 0.78
C LEU A 654 -30.51 10.30 1.06
N LYS A 655 -29.43 9.64 0.65
CA LYS A 655 -29.10 8.27 1.04
C LYS A 655 -27.73 8.24 1.70
N VAL A 656 -27.56 7.37 2.70
CA VAL A 656 -26.28 7.18 3.41
C VAL A 656 -25.94 5.71 3.41
N VAL A 657 -24.76 5.37 2.91
CA VAL A 657 -24.33 3.98 2.71
C VAL A 657 -22.95 3.78 3.30
N PHE A 658 -22.80 2.71 4.09
CA PHE A 658 -21.49 2.20 4.47
C PHE A 658 -21.11 1.01 3.56
N ILE A 659 -20.02 1.11 2.80
CA ILE A 659 -19.52 0.00 1.99
C ILE A 659 -18.61 -0.88 2.87
N PRO A 660 -19.00 -2.15 3.14
CA PRO A 660 -18.20 -3.06 3.93
C PRO A 660 -16.94 -3.52 3.19
N ASP A 661 -15.92 -3.88 3.96
CA ASP A 661 -14.70 -4.54 3.51
C ASP A 661 -14.00 -3.82 2.36
N TYR A 662 -13.87 -2.50 2.45
CA TYR A 662 -13.15 -1.70 1.46
C TYR A 662 -11.75 -2.28 1.17
N ASN A 663 -11.49 -2.56 -0.11
CA ASN A 663 -10.27 -3.17 -0.65
C ASN A 663 -10.01 -2.62 -2.08
N VAL A 664 -9.01 -3.16 -2.81
CA VAL A 664 -8.69 -2.65 -4.16
C VAL A 664 -9.81 -2.90 -5.15
N SER A 665 -10.38 -4.10 -5.19
CA SER A 665 -11.49 -4.40 -6.10
C SER A 665 -12.69 -3.46 -5.91
N LYS A 666 -13.04 -3.14 -4.66
CA LYS A 666 -14.11 -2.16 -4.38
C LYS A 666 -13.68 -0.74 -4.78
N ALA A 667 -12.43 -0.36 -4.55
CA ALA A 667 -11.91 0.95 -4.99
C ALA A 667 -11.92 1.11 -6.52
N GLU A 668 -11.67 0.03 -7.29
CA GLU A 668 -11.72 0.01 -8.76
C GLU A 668 -13.15 0.28 -9.30
N VAL A 669 -14.20 0.06 -8.49
CA VAL A 669 -15.59 0.43 -8.83
C VAL A 669 -15.95 1.82 -8.27
N ILE A 670 -15.49 2.15 -7.06
CA ILE A 670 -15.85 3.38 -6.36
C ILE A 670 -15.19 4.62 -6.99
N CYS A 671 -13.90 4.58 -7.28
CA CYS A 671 -13.18 5.75 -7.80
C CYS A 671 -13.74 6.26 -9.15
N PRO A 672 -14.03 5.38 -10.14
CA PRO A 672 -14.66 5.80 -11.41
C PRO A 672 -16.04 6.42 -11.27
N ALA A 673 -16.80 6.01 -10.24
CA ALA A 673 -18.19 6.43 -10.02
C ALA A 673 -18.32 7.71 -9.18
N SER A 674 -17.27 8.14 -8.49
CA SER A 674 -17.30 9.32 -7.62
C SER A 674 -17.53 10.61 -8.41
N ASP A 675 -18.47 11.43 -7.96
CA ASP A 675 -18.61 12.82 -8.41
C ASP A 675 -17.71 13.73 -7.55
N ILE A 676 -17.83 13.61 -6.23
CA ILE A 676 -17.00 14.32 -5.24
C ILE A 676 -16.43 13.31 -4.24
N SER A 677 -15.16 13.46 -3.89
CA SER A 677 -14.50 12.65 -2.87
C SER A 677 -13.96 13.49 -1.72
N GLU A 678 -14.17 13.02 -0.48
CA GLU A 678 -13.81 13.73 0.73
C GLU A 678 -12.40 13.38 1.25
N HIS A 679 -11.56 14.41 1.29
CA HIS A 679 -10.17 14.40 1.76
C HIS A 679 -9.99 15.41 2.89
N ILE A 680 -10.74 15.18 3.96
CA ILE A 680 -11.02 16.15 5.02
C ILE A 680 -10.25 15.92 6.33
N SER A 681 -9.04 15.37 6.28
CA SER A 681 -8.26 15.17 7.51
C SER A 681 -7.92 16.53 8.18
N THR A 682 -7.67 16.57 9.48
CA THR A 682 -7.20 17.80 10.15
C THR A 682 -5.90 18.26 9.47
N ALA A 683 -5.76 19.55 9.16
CA ALA A 683 -4.60 20.04 8.43
C ALA A 683 -3.28 19.71 9.16
N GLY A 684 -2.25 19.33 8.41
CA GLY A 684 -0.96 18.91 8.97
C GLY A 684 -0.92 17.47 9.50
N THR A 685 -1.91 16.62 9.17
CA THR A 685 -1.91 15.21 9.62
C THR A 685 -1.68 14.21 8.48
N GLU A 686 -1.84 14.61 7.22
CA GLU A 686 -1.58 13.78 6.05
C GLU A 686 -0.23 14.10 5.42
N ALA A 687 0.63 13.09 5.30
CA ALA A 687 1.89 13.24 4.57
C ALA A 687 1.69 13.37 3.05
N SER A 688 0.61 12.79 2.49
CA SER A 688 0.34 12.72 1.05
C SER A 688 -1.14 12.36 0.84
N GLY A 689 -1.46 11.33 0.04
CA GLY A 689 -2.83 10.85 -0.16
C GLY A 689 -3.03 10.25 -1.56
N THR A 690 -2.72 8.96 -1.73
CA THR A 690 -2.79 8.34 -3.07
C THR A 690 -4.22 8.05 -3.53
N SER A 691 -5.22 7.98 -2.65
CA SER A 691 -6.62 7.87 -3.09
C SER A 691 -7.13 9.16 -3.72
N ASN A 692 -6.65 10.32 -3.26
CA ASN A 692 -6.96 11.64 -3.83
C ASN A 692 -6.64 11.62 -5.33
N MET A 693 -5.43 11.16 -5.67
CA MET A 693 -4.95 11.04 -7.05
C MET A 693 -5.84 10.11 -7.89
N LYS A 694 -6.34 9.01 -7.33
CA LYS A 694 -7.20 8.05 -8.05
C LYS A 694 -8.57 8.63 -8.39
N PHE A 695 -9.16 9.39 -7.46
CA PHE A 695 -10.46 10.04 -7.70
C PHE A 695 -10.34 11.08 -8.81
N VAL A 696 -9.34 11.95 -8.73
CA VAL A 696 -9.12 13.00 -9.72
C VAL A 696 -8.73 12.44 -11.09
N LEU A 697 -7.92 11.38 -11.15
CA LEU A 697 -7.60 10.64 -12.38
C LEU A 697 -8.86 10.07 -13.07
N ASN A 698 -9.94 9.86 -12.33
CA ASN A 698 -11.22 9.37 -12.82
C ASN A 698 -12.29 10.47 -12.96
N GLY A 699 -11.88 11.74 -12.91
CA GLY A 699 -12.76 12.89 -13.05
C GLY A 699 -13.68 13.15 -11.86
N GLY A 700 -13.42 12.54 -10.70
CA GLY A 700 -14.05 12.96 -9.44
C GLY A 700 -13.36 14.22 -8.91
N LEU A 701 -14.13 15.16 -8.37
CA LEU A 701 -13.59 16.38 -7.76
C LEU A 701 -13.29 16.14 -6.27
N ILE A 702 -12.48 17.01 -5.67
CA ILE A 702 -12.10 16.89 -4.25
C ILE A 702 -12.85 17.94 -3.43
N LEU A 703 -13.41 17.49 -2.30
CA LEU A 703 -13.67 18.32 -1.13
C LEU A 703 -12.59 17.99 -0.09
N GLY A 704 -11.80 18.97 0.35
CA GLY A 704 -10.69 18.67 1.25
C GLY A 704 -10.14 19.85 2.01
N THR A 705 -9.33 19.54 3.01
CA THR A 705 -8.48 20.53 3.68
C THR A 705 -7.23 20.82 2.85
N VAL A 706 -6.56 21.94 3.16
CA VAL A 706 -5.25 22.29 2.59
C VAL A 706 -4.17 21.43 3.25
N ASP A 707 -4.19 20.13 2.98
CA ASP A 707 -3.34 19.12 3.62
C ASP A 707 -2.89 18.01 2.65
N GLY A 708 -1.72 17.43 2.91
CA GLY A 708 -1.16 16.32 2.14
C GLY A 708 -1.20 16.52 0.62
N ALA A 709 -1.70 15.51 -0.10
CA ALA A 709 -1.75 15.55 -1.57
C ALA A 709 -2.75 16.56 -2.13
N ASN A 710 -3.67 17.13 -1.34
CA ASN A 710 -4.60 18.15 -1.84
C ASN A 710 -3.85 19.41 -2.30
N VAL A 711 -2.77 19.78 -1.61
CA VAL A 711 -1.95 20.94 -1.96
C VAL A 711 -1.36 20.79 -3.36
N GLU A 712 -0.73 19.65 -3.64
CA GLU A 712 -0.11 19.40 -4.94
C GLU A 712 -1.17 19.20 -6.03
N ILE A 713 -2.28 18.52 -5.73
CA ILE A 713 -3.38 18.40 -6.70
C ILE A 713 -3.91 19.78 -7.07
N THR A 714 -4.12 20.66 -6.09
CA THR A 714 -4.55 22.05 -6.32
C THR A 714 -3.59 22.79 -7.25
N ARG A 715 -2.27 22.62 -7.06
CA ARG A 715 -1.25 23.21 -7.94
C ARG A 715 -1.39 22.73 -9.39
N GLU A 716 -1.60 21.43 -9.60
CA GLU A 716 -1.65 20.86 -10.95
C GLU A 716 -2.99 21.16 -11.65
N VAL A 717 -4.13 21.01 -10.95
CA VAL A 717 -5.47 21.14 -11.56
C VAL A 717 -6.03 22.56 -11.49
N GLY A 718 -5.46 23.44 -10.68
CA GLY A 718 -5.93 24.81 -10.44
C GLY A 718 -6.96 24.91 -9.31
N GLU A 719 -6.89 26.01 -8.55
CA GLU A 719 -7.75 26.28 -7.38
C GLU A 719 -9.25 26.28 -7.71
N ASP A 720 -9.64 26.73 -8.91
CA ASP A 720 -11.05 26.79 -9.34
C ASP A 720 -11.71 25.40 -9.49
N ASN A 721 -10.91 24.33 -9.52
CA ASN A 721 -11.35 22.96 -9.78
C ASN A 721 -11.39 22.07 -8.53
N ILE A 722 -11.08 22.62 -7.35
CA ILE A 722 -11.09 21.91 -6.06
C ILE A 722 -11.89 22.70 -5.01
N PHE A 723 -12.54 21.99 -4.09
CA PHE A 723 -13.30 22.61 -2.99
C PHE A 723 -12.48 22.51 -1.71
N LEU A 724 -11.78 23.59 -1.36
CA LEU A 724 -10.98 23.69 -0.14
C LEU A 724 -11.77 24.36 1.00
N PHE A 725 -11.56 23.90 2.23
CA PHE A 725 -12.14 24.48 3.45
C PHE A 725 -11.25 24.21 4.67
N GLY A 726 -11.66 24.76 5.82
CA GLY A 726 -11.07 24.50 7.12
C GLY A 726 -9.82 25.34 7.40
N ASN A 727 -9.28 25.15 8.59
CA ASN A 727 -8.09 25.85 9.07
C ASN A 727 -6.80 25.33 8.40
N LEU A 728 -5.76 26.17 8.40
CA LEU A 728 -4.44 25.81 7.88
C LEU A 728 -3.62 25.09 8.95
N ALA A 729 -2.61 24.32 8.52
CA ALA A 729 -1.77 23.55 9.44
C ALA A 729 -1.03 24.42 10.47
N GLU A 730 -0.74 25.68 10.12
CA GLU A 730 -0.07 26.66 11.00
C GLU A 730 -0.94 27.12 12.18
N ASP A 731 -2.26 27.10 12.04
CA ASP A 731 -3.20 27.55 13.08
C ASP A 731 -3.58 26.42 14.07
N VAL A 732 -3.29 25.17 13.73
CA VAL A 732 -3.82 23.99 14.44
C VAL A 732 -3.40 23.94 15.91
N GLU A 733 -2.14 24.23 16.23
CA GLU A 733 -1.66 24.16 17.62
C GLU A 733 -2.24 25.28 18.49
N ASP A 734 -2.42 26.48 17.94
CA ASP A 734 -3.02 27.60 18.66
C ASP A 734 -4.51 27.33 18.94
N LEU A 735 -5.24 26.77 17.97
CA LEU A 735 -6.63 26.35 18.15
C LEU A 735 -6.76 25.24 19.21
N ARG A 736 -5.88 24.22 19.16
CA ARG A 736 -5.83 23.16 20.19
C ARG A 736 -5.58 23.74 21.58
N TYR A 737 -4.70 24.72 21.69
CA TYR A 737 -4.44 25.41 22.95
C TYR A 737 -5.67 26.18 23.45
N ASP A 738 -6.38 26.87 22.57
CA ASP A 738 -7.61 27.59 22.93
C ASP A 738 -8.75 26.65 23.35
N HIS A 739 -8.87 25.48 22.73
CA HIS A 739 -9.79 24.41 23.18
C HIS A 739 -9.47 23.91 24.58
N GLN A 740 -8.19 23.67 24.90
CA GLN A 740 -7.77 23.25 26.24
C GLN A 740 -8.11 24.28 27.32
N LEU A 741 -8.14 25.56 26.95
CA LEU A 741 -8.53 26.65 27.84
C LEU A 741 -10.04 26.92 27.87
N GLY A 742 -10.84 26.18 27.09
CA GLY A 742 -12.30 26.34 27.01
C GLY A 742 -12.72 27.67 26.37
N ARG A 743 -11.89 28.23 25.48
CA ARG A 743 -12.15 29.52 24.80
C ARG A 743 -12.97 29.38 23.52
N ILE A 744 -13.05 28.17 22.96
CA ILE A 744 -13.80 27.88 21.74
C ILE A 744 -15.21 27.44 22.11
N GLU A 745 -16.21 28.14 21.56
CA GLU A 745 -17.60 27.72 21.65
C GLU A 745 -17.96 26.77 20.51
N ILE A 746 -18.80 25.78 20.82
CA ILE A 746 -19.29 24.84 19.82
C ILE A 746 -20.27 25.57 18.88
N PRO A 747 -20.13 25.46 17.55
CA PRO A 747 -21.05 26.07 16.60
C PRO A 747 -22.50 25.58 16.77
N ASP A 748 -23.47 26.45 16.51
CA ASP A 748 -24.90 26.12 16.66
C ASP A 748 -25.34 24.98 15.73
N ALA A 749 -24.75 24.92 14.52
CA ALA A 749 -24.97 23.82 13.59
C ALA A 749 -24.55 22.46 14.20
N LEU A 750 -23.44 22.42 14.92
CA LEU A 750 -22.94 21.20 15.56
C LEU A 750 -23.70 20.89 16.86
N LYS A 751 -24.08 21.91 17.64
CA LYS A 751 -24.98 21.75 18.79
C LYS A 751 -26.30 21.08 18.39
N LEU A 752 -26.89 21.48 17.26
CA LEU A 752 -28.10 20.88 16.72
C LEU A 752 -27.93 19.37 16.45
N VAL A 753 -26.81 18.98 15.84
CA VAL A 753 -26.48 17.56 15.59
C VAL A 753 -26.36 16.80 16.90
N PHE A 754 -25.63 17.34 17.87
CA PHE A 754 -25.46 16.68 19.16
C PHE A 754 -26.78 16.53 19.92
N THR A 755 -27.62 17.56 19.94
CA THR A 755 -28.96 17.48 20.55
C THR A 755 -29.81 16.40 19.88
N GLU A 756 -29.70 16.21 18.57
CA GLU A 756 -30.41 15.14 17.88
C GLU A 756 -29.89 13.75 18.24
N LEU A 757 -28.58 13.59 18.38
CA LEU A 757 -27.97 12.34 18.88
C LEU A 757 -28.43 12.02 20.30
N GLU A 758 -28.49 13.04 21.17
CA GLU A 758 -28.92 12.91 22.58
C GLU A 758 -30.39 12.48 22.73
N LYS A 759 -31.26 12.86 21.77
CA LYS A 759 -32.66 12.40 21.75
C LYS A 759 -32.80 10.89 21.45
N GLY A 760 -31.75 10.26 20.94
CA GLY A 760 -31.75 8.86 20.56
C GLY A 760 -32.35 8.56 19.18
N THR A 761 -32.44 9.56 18.30
CA THR A 761 -32.99 9.41 16.93
C THR A 761 -32.27 8.33 16.12
N PHE A 762 -30.96 8.16 16.34
CA PHE A 762 -30.10 7.20 15.64
C PHE A 762 -29.67 6.00 16.51
N GLY A 763 -30.43 5.70 17.55
CA GLY A 763 -30.12 4.64 18.53
C GLY A 763 -29.73 5.22 19.91
N ASN A 764 -29.28 4.35 20.82
CA ASN A 764 -28.95 4.77 22.18
C ASN A 764 -27.77 5.76 22.19
N PHE A 765 -27.95 6.96 22.74
CA PHE A 765 -26.91 7.98 22.82
C PHE A 765 -25.65 7.51 23.54
N ASP A 766 -25.75 6.64 24.55
CA ASP A 766 -24.60 6.08 25.26
C ASP A 766 -23.60 5.37 24.32
N GLU A 767 -24.07 4.91 23.17
CA GLU A 767 -23.27 4.29 22.13
C GLU A 767 -22.32 5.26 21.43
N TYR A 768 -22.71 6.54 21.36
CA TYR A 768 -22.03 7.61 20.63
C TYR A 768 -21.47 8.71 21.55
N ARG A 769 -21.83 8.69 22.84
CA ARG A 769 -21.44 9.67 23.84
C ARG A 769 -19.95 10.00 23.79
N SER A 770 -19.08 9.00 23.67
CA SER A 770 -17.63 9.21 23.61
C SER A 770 -17.18 10.05 22.40
N LEU A 771 -17.89 9.99 21.27
CA LEU A 771 -17.58 10.78 20.07
C LEU A 771 -18.04 12.24 20.21
N VAL A 772 -19.06 12.48 21.03
CA VAL A 772 -19.56 13.84 21.32
C VAL A 772 -18.72 14.46 22.44
N ASP A 773 -18.43 13.71 23.50
CA ASP A 773 -17.63 14.16 24.64
C ASP A 773 -16.16 14.42 24.25
N SER A 774 -15.62 13.70 23.24
CA SER A 774 -14.29 14.00 22.71
C SER A 774 -14.19 15.45 22.18
N ILE A 775 -15.29 15.99 21.67
CA ILE A 775 -15.39 17.37 21.17
C ILE A 775 -15.79 18.31 22.30
N ARG A 776 -16.89 18.00 23.00
CA ARG A 776 -17.49 18.89 24.01
C ARG A 776 -16.64 19.07 25.28
N VAL A 777 -15.92 18.04 25.69
CA VAL A 777 -15.31 17.96 27.02
C VAL A 777 -13.80 17.75 26.96
N HIS A 778 -13.31 17.05 25.93
CA HIS A 778 -11.90 16.66 25.82
C HIS A 778 -11.12 17.49 24.79
N GLY A 779 -11.57 18.72 24.53
CA GLY A 779 -10.80 19.74 23.82
C GLY A 779 -10.63 19.52 22.32
N ASP A 780 -11.52 18.73 21.70
CA ASP A 780 -11.66 18.55 20.24
C ASP A 780 -10.32 18.56 19.48
N TYR A 781 -9.43 17.63 19.81
CA TYR A 781 -8.06 17.63 19.30
C TYR A 781 -7.93 17.63 17.76
N TYR A 782 -8.99 17.21 17.05
CA TYR A 782 -9.05 17.14 15.60
C TYR A 782 -9.86 18.27 14.96
N LEU A 783 -10.21 19.31 15.73
CA LEU A 783 -10.82 20.55 15.27
C LEU A 783 -12.07 20.29 14.42
N VAL A 784 -12.95 19.40 14.90
CA VAL A 784 -14.23 19.13 14.26
C VAL A 784 -15.14 20.34 14.38
N ALA A 785 -15.17 21.00 15.53
CA ALA A 785 -15.95 22.19 15.82
C ALA A 785 -15.51 23.38 14.98
N ASP A 786 -14.21 23.67 14.91
CA ASP A 786 -13.65 24.83 14.20
C ASP A 786 -13.91 24.76 12.69
N ASP A 787 -13.79 23.56 12.11
CA ASP A 787 -13.96 23.37 10.67
C ASP A 787 -15.43 23.08 10.27
N PHE A 788 -16.36 22.89 11.22
CA PHE A 788 -17.70 22.41 10.88
C PHE A 788 -18.50 23.39 10.01
N GLU A 789 -18.45 24.69 10.30
CA GLU A 789 -19.20 25.70 9.55
C GLU A 789 -18.64 25.89 8.13
N SER A 790 -17.31 25.94 7.99
CA SER A 790 -16.67 26.03 6.67
C SER A 790 -16.89 24.75 5.84
N PHE A 791 -16.95 23.57 6.49
CA PHE A 791 -17.29 22.30 5.84
C PHE A 791 -18.71 22.32 5.25
N ILE A 792 -19.73 22.73 6.01
CA ILE A 792 -21.11 22.79 5.51
C ILE A 792 -21.29 23.88 4.44
N GLU A 793 -20.53 24.96 4.50
CA GLU A 793 -20.49 25.99 3.45
C GLU A 793 -19.89 25.43 2.15
N ALA A 794 -18.76 24.73 2.23
CA ALA A 794 -18.15 24.07 1.08
C ALA A 794 -19.10 23.04 0.45
N GLN A 795 -19.78 22.24 1.27
CA GLN A 795 -20.82 21.31 0.82
C GLN A 795 -22.00 22.03 0.13
N SER A 796 -22.36 23.23 0.58
CA SER A 796 -23.40 24.07 -0.05
C SER A 796 -22.93 24.67 -1.38
N THR A 797 -21.65 24.98 -1.52
CA THR A 797 -21.04 25.42 -2.78
C THR A 797 -21.00 24.29 -3.80
N ILE A 798 -20.65 23.07 -3.39
CA ILE A 798 -20.72 21.87 -4.23
C ILE A 798 -22.14 21.65 -4.77
N ASP A 799 -23.17 21.84 -3.94
CA ASP A 799 -24.56 21.72 -4.40
C ASP A 799 -24.89 22.68 -5.53
N LYS A 800 -24.46 23.95 -5.42
CA LYS A 800 -24.68 24.98 -6.44
C LYS A 800 -23.91 24.67 -7.73
N GLU A 801 -22.65 24.26 -7.61
CA GLU A 801 -21.80 23.94 -8.75
C GLU A 801 -22.28 22.71 -9.51
N PHE A 802 -22.75 21.67 -8.80
CA PHE A 802 -23.25 20.46 -9.45
C PHE A 802 -24.55 20.70 -10.23
N LEU A 803 -25.37 21.66 -9.82
CA LEU A 803 -26.55 22.09 -10.60
C LEU A 803 -26.15 22.72 -11.94
N ASN A 804 -24.97 23.35 -12.03
CA ASN A 804 -24.36 23.78 -13.28
C ASN A 804 -23.59 22.63 -13.95
N ARG A 805 -24.33 21.71 -14.60
CA ARG A 805 -23.76 20.50 -15.21
C ARG A 805 -22.61 20.78 -16.20
N ASP A 806 -22.76 21.77 -17.07
CA ASP A 806 -21.72 22.11 -18.06
C ASP A 806 -20.42 22.54 -17.36
N GLY A 807 -20.53 23.37 -16.31
CA GLY A 807 -19.39 23.78 -15.49
C GLY A 807 -18.73 22.58 -14.80
N TRP A 808 -19.54 21.73 -14.16
CA TRP A 808 -19.06 20.54 -13.44
C TRP A 808 -18.26 19.58 -14.34
N ILE A 809 -18.77 19.29 -15.54
CA ILE A 809 -18.11 18.37 -16.48
C ILE A 809 -16.79 18.98 -16.97
N LYS A 810 -16.75 20.29 -17.24
CA LYS A 810 -15.49 20.98 -17.62
C LYS A 810 -14.44 20.86 -16.52
N LYS A 811 -14.81 21.08 -15.26
CA LYS A 811 -13.90 20.89 -14.11
C LYS A 811 -13.36 19.45 -14.06
N SER A 812 -14.25 18.48 -14.24
CA SER A 812 -13.89 17.04 -14.28
C SER A 812 -12.85 16.72 -15.37
N VAL A 813 -13.02 17.25 -16.59
CA VAL A 813 -12.07 17.08 -17.70
C VAL A 813 -10.74 17.76 -17.40
N LEU A 814 -10.76 19.01 -16.93
CA LEU A 814 -9.54 19.77 -16.60
C LEU A 814 -8.72 19.10 -15.51
N CYS A 815 -9.39 18.56 -14.49
CA CYS A 815 -8.77 17.74 -13.46
C CYS A 815 -8.00 16.56 -14.08
N VAL A 816 -8.67 15.71 -14.87
CA VAL A 816 -8.00 14.55 -15.50
C VAL A 816 -6.87 14.98 -16.43
N ALA A 817 -7.06 16.05 -17.20
CA ALA A 817 -6.05 16.57 -18.12
C ALA A 817 -4.71 16.90 -17.42
N ASN A 818 -4.78 17.35 -16.17
CA ASN A 818 -3.62 17.78 -15.39
C ASN A 818 -3.11 16.73 -14.38
N MET A 819 -3.57 15.47 -14.46
CA MET A 819 -3.11 14.43 -13.53
C MET A 819 -1.76 13.79 -13.89
N GLY A 820 -1.13 14.17 -15.00
CA GLY A 820 0.09 13.51 -15.50
C GLY A 820 1.23 13.41 -14.47
N PHE A 821 1.41 14.44 -13.63
CA PHE A 821 2.42 14.48 -12.57
C PHE A 821 2.28 13.36 -11.53
N PHE A 822 1.06 12.87 -11.29
CA PHE A 822 0.76 11.87 -10.27
C PHE A 822 0.85 10.43 -10.77
N SER A 823 1.47 10.19 -11.93
CA SER A 823 1.83 8.84 -12.35
C SER A 823 2.95 8.28 -11.48
N SER A 824 2.84 7.02 -11.08
CA SER A 824 3.92 6.33 -10.38
C SER A 824 5.15 6.07 -11.26
N ASP A 825 5.04 6.17 -12.59
CA ASP A 825 6.21 6.07 -13.49
C ASP A 825 7.18 7.23 -13.24
N ARG A 826 6.66 8.45 -13.12
CA ARG A 826 7.42 9.66 -12.77
C ARG A 826 8.12 9.51 -11.41
N CYS A 827 7.41 8.94 -10.43
CA CYS A 827 8.03 8.64 -9.13
C CYS A 827 9.23 7.70 -9.30
N ILE A 828 9.08 6.61 -10.06
CA ILE A 828 10.16 5.64 -10.28
C ILE A 828 11.32 6.27 -11.04
N GLU A 829 11.07 7.14 -12.02
CA GLU A 829 12.12 7.92 -12.70
C GLU A 829 12.90 8.78 -11.69
N GLU A 830 12.21 9.59 -10.87
CA GLU A 830 12.85 10.44 -9.86
C GLU A 830 13.66 9.64 -8.83
N TYR A 831 13.12 8.52 -8.33
CA TYR A 831 13.84 7.63 -7.41
C TYR A 831 15.07 7.01 -8.10
N SER A 832 14.93 6.57 -9.34
CA SER A 832 16.00 5.90 -10.09
C SER A 832 17.18 6.82 -10.35
N GLU A 833 16.91 8.07 -10.71
CA GLU A 833 17.94 9.09 -11.00
C GLU A 833 18.57 9.65 -9.72
N ASN A 834 17.75 10.05 -8.74
CA ASN A 834 18.22 10.88 -7.62
C ASN A 834 18.61 10.09 -6.36
N ILE A 835 18.22 8.82 -6.27
CA ILE A 835 18.39 8.01 -5.04
C ILE A 835 19.11 6.70 -5.33
N TRP A 836 18.60 5.89 -6.28
CA TRP A 836 19.10 4.53 -6.49
C TRP A 836 20.25 4.44 -7.49
N ASN A 837 20.33 5.39 -8.42
CA ASN A 837 21.25 5.39 -9.55
C ASN A 837 21.14 4.08 -10.34
N ILE A 838 19.92 3.71 -10.71
CA ILE A 838 19.62 2.56 -11.56
C ILE A 838 19.13 3.03 -12.92
N GLU A 839 19.46 2.28 -13.96
CA GLU A 839 19.06 2.56 -15.33
C GLU A 839 18.11 1.47 -15.85
N PRO A 840 17.19 1.80 -16.77
CA PRO A 840 16.43 0.80 -17.50
C PRO A 840 17.37 -0.15 -18.23
N VAL A 841 17.08 -1.45 -18.19
CA VAL A 841 17.82 -2.43 -18.98
C VAL A 841 16.91 -2.88 -20.12
N SER A 842 17.01 -2.19 -21.25
CA SER A 842 16.27 -2.53 -22.47
C SER A 842 17.24 -2.99 -23.56
N GLU A 843 17.03 -4.22 -24.04
CA GLU A 843 17.49 -4.82 -25.32
C GLU A 843 17.46 -6.35 -25.15
N GLN A 844 16.42 -7.01 -25.68
CA GLN A 844 16.50 -8.43 -25.97
C GLN A 844 17.28 -8.57 -27.28
N VAL A 845 18.56 -8.96 -27.20
CA VAL A 845 19.28 -9.52 -28.35
C VAL A 845 18.80 -10.94 -28.61
#